data_AF-A0A349MKC0-F1
#
_entry.id   AF-A0A349MKC0-F1
#
_cell.length_a   1.000
_cell.length_b   1.000
_cell.length_c   1.000
_cell.angle_alpha   90.00
_cell.angle_beta   90.00
_cell.angle_gamma   90.00
#
_symmetry.space_group_name_H-M   'P 1'
#
loop_
_entity.id
_entity.type
_entity.pdbx_description
1 polymer ?
#
loop_
_entity_poly.entity_id
_entity_poly.type
_entity_poly.pdbx_seq_one_letter_code
_entity_poly.pdbx_strand_id
1 'polypeptide(L)'
;MSNLPKPIILIVDDRESNLKALRMLLSQVDAEVLEAQSGNDALGLLVEHEIALLLLDVDMPEMDGYEVARMAKTLDKTKDIPIIFITAAYHDDFHKLKSYEFGAIDYIEKPIVDTILRAKVTLFLGLYVAHQKTRHTNSLLLQEIEKRISVEKALLEENGERKRVEKALRVSEERFRSLVESTSDWVWELDTQGHFTYASPQVKEILGYDPEEIVGRLTGFDLMPPGDAEKNRIEYQKFVAVAAPFKGMVNRNLHKDGREVFLESSGRPYCDNTGKLLGYRGIDRDITERKQMERRLSESEDQHGTLIANVPGVVFRCALDADWTMNFISEGIKVLSGYPPSDFIDNRIRSFASIIDPDDRHGVETTILASIKERRPYEVEYRIIDAAGHVHWVFEKGQGVHYSAGRPKWLDGVILDNTRRKHAEEETLKFRRAVEQSPVSVVITDLQGNIRYVNPRFCQISGYSTEEVLGHNPRLLKSGHTSAEEYQQLWGRITRGEVWQGELLNVRKDGSYYWELATISGVQTEPGQGITHFIGIKEEITERKKAEKALNEARLRAEQASREKSNFLSTMSHEIRTPMNAILGLADQLADMPLGTQAHQYLEIIRRNGNNLLALINDILDVSKIEEGHLHLEAIAFDLHQLLEDVKETFLYRAKSKGLELVWQWDSSLPAYRRGDPGRLRQILINLVGNALKFTQQGSVKVLVQQDLLIPERVHFHIQDTGIGIANEQIGNIFEAFSQADSTTTRVYGGTGLGLAICKRLVECMHGKVTVESTVGVGSIFSFFVVLQLVSPEQVLRERPEATMGVLPDGGWDGKPSGLRILLADDVDDNIIVIQSYLEGTPHHLETAKNGKLAVEKYKKGGFDVILMDIQMPVMDGHEATHRIRRWERDSGVTPVPILALTAHALADEAEKCREAGCNGHITKPIRKHQLLDTLARLGSRVLNASPLPEAEQKQVSPLEPTDQAIDPEKWHLLQGDLGASVGRVVRKFLECLPERRTCVCNAMEQGDAKSLEDTCHKLKGGAATLGADRFSRICAEIEKGAKGGDLVAAGALRDVFDAECQRITLALNDLLARGDP
;
A
#
# COMPACT_ATOMS: atom_id res chain seq x y z
N MET A 1 14.37 31.73 -9.54
CA MET A 1 12.90 31.67 -9.68
C MET A 1 12.37 32.26 -11.00
N SER A 2 13.15 32.27 -12.10
CA SER A 2 12.75 32.97 -13.34
C SER A 2 13.32 32.32 -14.61
N ASN A 3 13.00 31.06 -14.88
CA ASN A 3 13.44 30.43 -16.14
C ASN A 3 12.54 29.27 -16.61
N LEU A 4 11.24 29.31 -16.29
CA LEU A 4 10.30 28.42 -17.00
C LEU A 4 10.10 29.01 -18.42
N PRO A 5 10.23 28.20 -19.48
CA PRO A 5 9.98 28.66 -20.84
C PRO A 5 8.55 29.17 -20.98
N LYS A 6 8.34 30.18 -21.84
CA LYS A 6 6.99 30.72 -22.07
C LYS A 6 6.09 29.61 -22.62
N PRO A 7 4.83 29.51 -22.16
CA PRO A 7 3.91 28.49 -22.66
C PRO A 7 3.59 28.76 -24.13
N ILE A 8 3.50 27.70 -24.93
CA ILE A 8 3.26 27.78 -26.37
C ILE A 8 1.80 27.45 -26.66
N ILE A 9 1.09 28.34 -27.37
CA ILE A 9 -0.24 28.08 -27.94
C ILE A 9 -0.04 27.71 -29.41
N LEU A 10 -0.59 26.59 -29.84
CA LEU A 10 -0.68 26.24 -31.25
C LEU A 10 -2.07 26.62 -31.77
N ILE A 11 -2.14 27.50 -32.77
CA ILE A 11 -3.38 27.83 -33.47
C ILE A 11 -3.40 27.17 -34.84
N VAL A 12 -4.52 26.52 -35.17
CA VAL A 12 -4.67 25.75 -36.41
C VAL A 12 -5.96 26.18 -37.09
N ASP A 13 -5.85 26.70 -38.31
CA ASP A 13 -6.98 27.12 -39.15
C ASP A 13 -6.50 27.12 -40.61
N ASP A 14 -7.34 26.64 -41.53
CA ASP A 14 -6.99 26.49 -42.95
C ASP A 14 -6.92 27.84 -43.69
N ARG A 15 -7.47 28.90 -43.09
CA ARG A 15 -7.47 30.25 -43.65
C ARG A 15 -6.45 31.14 -42.98
N GLU A 16 -5.49 31.62 -43.76
CA GLU A 16 -4.45 32.56 -43.30
C GLU A 16 -5.03 33.85 -42.68
N SER A 17 -6.21 34.28 -43.12
CA SER A 17 -6.91 35.44 -42.53
C SER A 17 -7.34 35.20 -41.08
N ASN A 18 -7.77 33.98 -40.74
CA ASN A 18 -8.23 33.62 -39.40
C ASN A 18 -7.04 33.46 -38.44
N LEU A 19 -5.95 32.84 -38.91
CA LEU A 19 -4.69 32.76 -38.17
C LEU A 19 -4.17 34.15 -37.77
N LYS A 20 -4.13 35.10 -38.73
CA LYS A 20 -3.77 36.50 -38.44
C LYS A 20 -4.69 37.14 -37.42
N ALA A 21 -6.00 36.92 -37.50
CA ALA A 21 -6.96 37.47 -36.54
C ALA A 21 -6.75 36.89 -35.13
N LEU A 22 -6.63 35.58 -35.00
CA LEU A 22 -6.36 34.89 -33.74
C LEU A 22 -5.03 35.33 -33.12
N ARG A 23 -3.96 35.43 -33.91
CA ARG A 23 -2.67 35.96 -33.45
C ARG A 23 -2.80 37.38 -32.90
N MET A 24 -3.56 38.26 -33.57
CA MET A 24 -3.79 39.62 -33.09
C MET A 24 -4.57 39.63 -31.77
N LEU A 25 -5.61 38.81 -31.63
CA LEU A 25 -6.38 38.70 -30.39
C LEU A 25 -5.53 38.14 -29.24
N LEU A 26 -4.65 37.18 -29.52
CA LEU A 26 -3.76 36.56 -28.54
C LEU A 26 -2.49 37.37 -28.23
N SER A 27 -2.22 38.46 -28.95
CA SER A 27 -1.00 39.29 -28.78
C SER A 27 -0.80 39.88 -27.37
N GLN A 28 -1.88 39.96 -26.57
CA GLN A 28 -1.84 40.44 -25.19
C GLN A 28 -1.74 39.32 -24.14
N VAL A 29 -1.74 38.06 -24.58
CA VAL A 29 -1.57 36.89 -23.71
C VAL A 29 -0.07 36.61 -23.58
N ASP A 30 0.43 36.33 -22.37
CA ASP A 30 1.84 36.02 -22.14
C ASP A 30 2.18 34.57 -22.54
N ALA A 31 2.09 34.29 -23.84
CA ALA A 31 2.37 33.01 -24.46
C ALA A 31 3.02 33.19 -25.83
N GLU A 32 3.82 32.21 -26.26
CA GLU A 32 4.30 32.12 -27.63
C GLU A 32 3.22 31.49 -28.51
N VAL A 33 3.02 31.99 -29.73
CA VAL A 33 1.95 31.50 -30.63
C VAL A 33 2.58 30.88 -31.88
N LEU A 34 2.35 29.59 -32.09
CA LEU A 34 2.68 28.85 -33.30
C LEU A 34 1.43 28.69 -34.18
N GLU A 35 1.63 28.65 -35.50
CA GLU A 35 0.54 28.55 -36.47
C GLU A 35 0.70 27.33 -37.37
N ALA A 36 -0.40 26.65 -37.63
CA ALA A 36 -0.48 25.60 -38.65
C ALA A 36 -1.65 25.87 -39.59
N GLN A 37 -1.44 25.63 -40.89
CA GLN A 37 -2.45 25.81 -41.94
C GLN A 37 -3.15 24.50 -42.33
N SER A 38 -2.70 23.36 -41.78
CA SER A 38 -3.28 22.05 -42.02
C SER A 38 -3.19 21.17 -40.78
N GLY A 39 -4.03 20.13 -40.71
CA GLY A 39 -3.98 19.15 -39.63
C GLY A 39 -2.66 18.37 -39.55
N ASN A 40 -2.04 18.08 -40.71
CA ASN A 40 -0.73 17.41 -40.76
C ASN A 40 0.39 18.30 -40.21
N ASP A 41 0.41 19.58 -40.56
CA ASP A 41 1.38 20.53 -40.01
C ASP A 41 1.22 20.68 -38.49
N ALA A 42 -0.03 20.69 -38.01
CA ALA A 42 -0.33 20.75 -36.59
C ALA A 42 0.22 19.53 -35.83
N LEU A 43 0.06 18.32 -36.37
CA LEU A 43 0.62 17.10 -35.78
C LEU A 43 2.15 17.11 -35.76
N GLY A 44 2.81 17.64 -36.79
CA GLY A 44 4.26 17.84 -36.80
C GLY A 44 4.73 18.74 -35.66
N LEU A 45 4.08 19.90 -35.50
CA LEU A 45 4.40 20.85 -34.44
C LEU A 45 4.11 20.31 -33.03
N LEU A 46 3.08 19.48 -32.87
CA LEU A 46 2.77 18.82 -31.59
C LEU A 46 3.84 17.82 -31.14
N VAL A 47 4.60 17.24 -32.08
CA VAL A 47 5.73 16.34 -31.76
C VAL A 47 6.98 17.13 -31.42
N GLU A 48 7.25 18.21 -32.15
CA GLU A 48 8.45 19.03 -32.02
C GLU A 48 8.42 19.94 -30.77
N HIS A 49 7.26 20.50 -30.44
CA HIS A 49 7.11 21.50 -29.38
C HIS A 49 6.25 21.00 -28.22
N GLU A 50 6.55 21.47 -27.00
CA GLU A 50 5.70 21.24 -25.83
C GLU A 50 4.57 22.27 -25.79
N ILE A 51 3.45 21.93 -26.42
CA ILE A 51 2.30 22.82 -26.56
C ILE A 51 1.49 22.85 -25.26
N ALA A 52 1.25 24.05 -24.75
CA ALA A 52 0.46 24.31 -23.55
C ALA A 52 -1.05 24.33 -23.84
N LEU A 53 -1.45 24.75 -25.04
CA LEU A 53 -2.85 24.82 -25.48
C LEU A 53 -2.96 24.74 -27.00
N LEU A 54 -3.92 23.96 -27.49
CA LEU A 54 -4.24 23.85 -28.92
C LEU A 54 -5.58 24.54 -29.21
N LEU A 55 -5.57 25.58 -30.04
CA LEU A 55 -6.79 26.17 -30.62
C LEU A 55 -6.96 25.63 -32.04
N LEU A 56 -8.05 24.93 -32.29
CA LEU A 56 -8.18 24.10 -33.48
C LEU A 56 -9.48 24.41 -34.21
N ASP A 57 -9.39 24.86 -35.45
CA ASP A 57 -10.57 24.96 -36.31
C ASP A 57 -11.10 23.57 -36.62
N VAL A 58 -12.42 23.42 -36.57
CA VAL A 58 -13.08 22.13 -36.83
C VAL A 58 -13.14 21.86 -38.34
N ASP A 59 -13.45 22.89 -39.12
CA ASP A 59 -13.79 22.78 -40.54
C ASP A 59 -12.55 23.04 -41.41
N MET A 60 -11.63 22.08 -41.46
CA MET A 60 -10.41 22.15 -42.28
C MET A 60 -10.40 21.10 -43.41
N PRO A 61 -9.84 21.42 -44.59
CA PRO A 61 -9.70 20.47 -45.69
C PRO A 61 -8.63 19.42 -45.41
N GLU A 62 -8.76 18.25 -46.06
CA GLU A 62 -7.90 17.05 -45.92
C GLU A 62 -8.01 16.29 -44.59
N MET A 63 -7.80 16.98 -43.46
CA MET A 63 -7.90 16.41 -42.12
C MET A 63 -8.66 17.40 -41.23
N ASP A 64 -9.83 16.99 -40.75
CA ASP A 64 -10.68 17.85 -39.93
C ASP A 64 -10.14 18.00 -38.51
N GLY A 65 -10.63 19.00 -37.77
CA GLY A 65 -10.17 19.25 -36.40
C GLY A 65 -10.42 18.07 -35.45
N TYR A 66 -11.46 17.26 -35.69
CA TYR A 66 -11.73 16.09 -34.85
C TYR A 66 -10.68 14.99 -35.04
N GLU A 67 -10.23 14.77 -36.27
CA GLU A 67 -9.17 13.81 -36.58
C GLU A 67 -7.83 14.22 -35.97
N VAL A 68 -7.47 15.50 -36.06
CA VAL A 68 -6.26 16.06 -35.42
C VAL A 68 -6.32 15.88 -33.90
N ALA A 69 -7.46 16.20 -33.28
CA ALA A 69 -7.64 16.04 -31.84
C ALA A 69 -7.52 14.57 -31.43
N ARG A 70 -8.17 13.66 -32.15
CA ARG A 70 -8.08 12.21 -31.89
C ARG A 70 -6.64 11.72 -31.96
N MET A 71 -5.88 12.12 -32.97
CA MET A 71 -4.48 11.73 -33.13
C MET A 71 -3.58 12.35 -32.07
N ALA A 72 -3.81 13.61 -31.67
CA ALA A 72 -3.11 14.22 -30.56
C ALA A 72 -3.37 13.49 -29.23
N LYS A 73 -4.56 12.92 -29.04
CA LYS A 73 -4.96 12.17 -27.84
C LYS A 73 -4.42 10.73 -27.76
N THR A 74 -3.93 10.13 -28.85
CA THR A 74 -3.39 8.76 -28.82
C THR A 74 -1.92 8.67 -28.45
N LEU A 75 -1.17 9.78 -28.53
CA LEU A 75 0.27 9.81 -28.24
C LEU A 75 0.54 10.20 -26.79
N ASP A 76 1.39 9.44 -26.08
CA ASP A 76 1.69 9.67 -24.65
C ASP A 76 2.24 11.07 -24.34
N LYS A 77 2.93 11.71 -25.30
CA LYS A 77 3.52 13.03 -25.14
C LYS A 77 2.48 14.17 -25.26
N THR A 78 1.40 13.95 -26.01
CA THR A 78 0.45 15.01 -26.40
C THR A 78 -0.97 14.77 -25.90
N LYS A 79 -1.26 13.60 -25.32
CA LYS A 79 -2.59 13.22 -24.86
C LYS A 79 -3.19 14.13 -23.80
N ASP A 80 -2.35 14.77 -22.99
CA ASP A 80 -2.79 15.64 -21.91
C ASP A 80 -2.91 17.11 -22.35
N ILE A 81 -2.59 17.43 -23.62
CA ILE A 81 -2.68 18.80 -24.13
C ILE A 81 -4.15 19.23 -24.17
N PRO A 82 -4.52 20.38 -23.57
CA PRO A 82 -5.87 20.92 -23.68
C PRO A 82 -6.14 21.40 -25.12
N ILE A 83 -7.29 21.00 -25.67
CA ILE A 83 -7.73 21.35 -27.02
C ILE A 83 -9.04 22.14 -26.95
N ILE A 84 -9.05 23.35 -27.51
CA ILE A 84 -10.24 24.18 -27.67
C ILE A 84 -10.62 24.24 -29.15
N PHE A 85 -11.81 23.78 -29.48
CA PHE A 85 -12.31 23.85 -30.86
C PHE A 85 -12.85 25.23 -31.21
N ILE A 86 -12.62 25.68 -32.44
CA ILE A 86 -13.26 26.86 -33.02
C ILE A 86 -14.26 26.36 -34.05
N THR A 87 -15.54 26.72 -33.92
CA THR A 87 -16.61 26.14 -34.75
C THR A 87 -17.61 27.18 -35.26
N ALA A 88 -18.15 26.97 -36.47
CA ALA A 88 -19.16 27.82 -37.10
C ALA A 88 -20.62 27.37 -36.84
N ALA A 89 -20.85 26.32 -36.06
CA ALA A 89 -22.16 25.69 -35.92
C ALA A 89 -23.17 26.55 -35.11
N TYR A 90 -24.07 27.23 -35.83
CA TYR A 90 -25.29 27.79 -35.25
C TYR A 90 -26.26 26.66 -34.84
N HIS A 91 -26.59 26.59 -33.55
CA HIS A 91 -27.77 25.90 -33.01
C HIS A 91 -27.95 24.40 -33.29
N ASP A 92 -26.91 23.57 -33.13
CA ASP A 92 -27.12 22.12 -33.06
C ASP A 92 -26.32 21.47 -31.92
N ASP A 93 -27.02 21.11 -30.84
CA ASP A 93 -26.46 20.42 -29.65
C ASP A 93 -25.72 19.12 -30.02
N PHE A 94 -26.01 18.57 -31.21
CA PHE A 94 -25.38 17.38 -31.76
C PHE A 94 -23.88 17.58 -32.09
N HIS A 95 -23.47 18.76 -32.57
CA HIS A 95 -22.06 19.04 -32.87
C HIS A 95 -21.24 19.34 -31.59
N LYS A 96 -21.90 19.87 -30.55
CA LYS A 96 -21.29 20.08 -29.23
C LYS A 96 -21.01 18.75 -28.52
N LEU A 97 -21.92 17.78 -28.60
CA LEU A 97 -21.73 16.42 -28.08
C LEU A 97 -20.58 15.69 -28.78
N LYS A 98 -20.49 15.80 -30.11
CA LYS A 98 -19.42 15.19 -30.91
C LYS A 98 -18.03 15.74 -30.55
N SER A 99 -17.94 17.03 -30.23
CA SER A 99 -16.68 17.69 -29.85
C SER A 99 -16.02 17.14 -28.58
N TYR A 100 -16.82 16.76 -27.57
CA TYR A 100 -16.28 16.17 -26.34
C TYR A 100 -15.89 14.69 -26.51
N GLU A 101 -16.57 13.94 -27.38
CA GLU A 101 -16.19 12.56 -27.72
C GLU A 101 -14.81 12.47 -28.38
N PHE A 102 -14.38 13.54 -29.07
CA PHE A 102 -13.07 13.62 -29.73
C PHE A 102 -11.98 14.33 -28.91
N GLY A 103 -12.22 14.55 -27.61
CA GLY A 103 -11.16 14.93 -26.66
C GLY A 103 -10.89 16.43 -26.52
N ALA A 104 -11.76 17.30 -27.02
CA ALA A 104 -11.71 18.71 -26.68
C ALA A 104 -12.26 18.98 -25.28
N ILE A 105 -11.64 19.93 -24.61
CA ILE A 105 -12.00 20.38 -23.26
C ILE A 105 -13.01 21.54 -23.29
N ASP A 106 -13.07 22.28 -24.40
CA ASP A 106 -13.94 23.43 -24.57
C ASP A 106 -14.08 23.81 -26.06
N TYR A 107 -14.97 24.74 -26.39
CA TYR A 107 -15.14 25.28 -27.74
C TYR A 107 -15.39 26.81 -27.75
N ILE A 108 -15.15 27.44 -28.89
CA ILE A 108 -15.37 28.86 -29.17
C ILE A 108 -16.16 28.98 -30.47
N GLU A 109 -17.30 29.67 -30.41
CA GLU A 109 -18.17 29.88 -31.57
C GLU A 109 -17.67 31.05 -32.43
N LYS A 110 -17.75 30.92 -33.75
CA LYS A 110 -17.51 32.02 -34.71
C LYS A 110 -18.82 32.85 -34.86
N PRO A 111 -18.80 34.19 -34.77
CA PRO A 111 -17.63 35.07 -34.69
C PRO A 111 -17.00 35.08 -33.29
N ILE A 112 -15.67 35.00 -33.26
CA ILE A 112 -14.89 34.90 -32.02
C ILE A 112 -15.03 36.20 -31.22
N VAL A 113 -15.58 36.10 -30.02
CA VAL A 113 -15.63 37.21 -29.07
C VAL A 113 -14.33 37.25 -28.27
N ASP A 114 -13.63 38.37 -28.39
CA ASP A 114 -12.30 38.59 -27.80
C ASP A 114 -12.23 38.31 -26.29
N THR A 115 -13.21 38.80 -25.53
CA THR A 115 -13.26 38.60 -24.07
C THR A 115 -13.39 37.12 -23.69
N ILE A 116 -14.16 36.34 -24.46
CA ILE A 116 -14.35 34.90 -24.24
C ILE A 116 -13.07 34.13 -24.58
N LEU A 117 -12.45 34.42 -25.72
CA LEU A 117 -11.19 33.80 -26.13
C LEU A 117 -10.11 34.04 -25.08
N ARG A 118 -9.91 35.29 -24.63
CA ARG A 118 -8.90 35.62 -23.63
C ARG A 118 -9.15 34.92 -22.30
N ALA A 119 -10.39 34.91 -21.81
CA ALA A 119 -10.72 34.27 -20.53
C ALA A 119 -10.39 32.77 -20.55
N LYS A 120 -10.82 32.06 -21.62
CA LYS A 120 -10.56 30.63 -21.79
C LYS A 120 -9.08 30.33 -21.91
N VAL A 121 -8.37 31.04 -22.79
CA VAL A 121 -6.92 30.84 -22.99
C VAL A 121 -6.14 31.11 -21.71
N THR A 122 -6.44 32.20 -20.99
CA THR A 122 -5.75 32.56 -19.74
C THR A 122 -5.94 31.49 -18.66
N LEU A 123 -7.15 30.93 -18.54
CA LEU A 123 -7.43 29.84 -17.60
C LEU A 123 -6.55 28.62 -17.86
N PHE A 124 -6.51 28.13 -19.09
CA PHE A 124 -5.76 26.90 -19.42
C PHE A 124 -4.24 27.09 -19.37
N LEU A 125 -3.74 28.28 -19.74
CA LEU A 125 -2.33 28.61 -19.54
C LEU A 125 -1.96 28.70 -18.06
N GLY A 126 -2.84 29.25 -17.22
CA GLY A 126 -2.65 29.29 -15.77
C GLY A 126 -2.55 27.89 -15.16
N LEU A 127 -3.41 26.97 -15.60
CA LEU A 127 -3.36 25.56 -15.19
C LEU A 127 -2.08 24.87 -15.65
N TYR A 128 -1.64 25.09 -16.89
CA TYR A 128 -0.39 24.53 -17.41
C TYR A 128 0.83 25.00 -16.60
N VAL A 129 0.93 26.31 -16.32
CA VAL A 129 2.04 26.88 -15.53
C VAL A 129 2.03 26.35 -14.09
N ALA A 130 0.84 26.22 -13.47
CA ALA A 130 0.71 25.64 -12.15
C ALA A 130 1.19 24.18 -12.13
N HIS A 131 0.80 23.38 -13.14
CA HIS A 131 1.21 21.99 -13.26
C HIS A 131 2.73 21.84 -13.46
N GLN A 132 3.34 22.67 -14.32
CA GLN A 132 4.80 22.68 -14.53
C GLN A 132 5.56 23.05 -13.24
N LYS A 133 5.07 24.04 -12.48
CA LYS A 133 5.67 24.40 -11.18
C LYS A 133 5.60 23.23 -10.19
N THR A 134 4.47 22.53 -10.13
CA THR A 134 4.32 21.35 -9.26
C THR A 134 5.27 20.23 -9.66
N ARG A 135 5.39 19.91 -10.96
CA ARG A 135 6.35 18.89 -11.44
C ARG A 135 7.79 19.26 -11.12
N HIS A 136 8.17 20.52 -11.31
CA HIS A 136 9.51 21.00 -10.97
C HIS A 136 9.79 20.89 -9.46
N THR A 137 8.84 21.32 -8.63
CA THR A 137 8.95 21.25 -7.16
C THR A 137 9.07 19.81 -6.68
N ASN A 138 8.26 18.90 -7.23
CA ASN A 138 8.33 17.47 -6.90
C ASN A 138 9.67 16.84 -7.30
N SER A 139 10.23 17.22 -8.45
CA SER A 139 11.56 16.75 -8.87
C SER A 139 12.66 17.19 -7.90
N LEU A 140 12.63 18.46 -7.44
CA LEU A 140 13.57 18.98 -6.45
C LEU A 140 13.43 18.29 -5.09
N LEU A 141 12.20 18.03 -4.65
CA LEU A 141 11.92 17.28 -3.43
C LEU A 141 12.46 15.85 -3.49
N LEU A 142 12.29 15.17 -4.63
CA LEU A 142 12.84 13.83 -4.83
C LEU A 142 14.37 13.82 -4.79
N GLN A 143 15.04 14.80 -5.41
CA GLN A 143 16.50 14.95 -5.30
C GLN A 143 16.97 15.18 -3.87
N GLU A 144 16.24 15.99 -3.09
CA GLU A 144 16.59 16.24 -1.69
C GLU A 144 16.35 14.99 -0.81
N ILE A 145 15.31 14.22 -1.09
CA ILE A 145 15.06 12.93 -0.42
C ILE A 145 16.18 11.93 -0.74
N GLU A 146 16.57 11.78 -2.00
CA GLU A 146 17.70 10.91 -2.39
C GLU A 146 18.99 11.34 -1.70
N LYS A 147 19.25 12.64 -1.60
CA LYS A 147 20.41 13.19 -0.91
C LYS A 147 20.38 12.85 0.58
N ARG A 148 19.22 12.95 1.25
CA ARG A 148 19.09 12.58 2.68
C ARG A 148 19.28 11.09 2.92
N ILE A 149 18.70 10.24 2.06
CA ILE A 149 18.90 8.78 2.13
C ILE A 149 20.37 8.41 1.96
N SER A 150 21.09 9.10 1.06
CA SER A 150 22.53 8.85 0.85
C SER A 150 23.38 9.19 2.08
N VAL A 151 23.05 10.28 2.79
CA VAL A 151 23.76 10.71 4.00
C VAL A 151 23.50 9.75 5.17
N GLU A 152 22.25 9.33 5.34
CA GLU A 152 21.86 8.40 6.40
C GLU A 152 22.50 7.02 6.22
N LYS A 153 22.62 6.55 4.98
CA LYS A 153 23.31 5.30 4.64
C LYS A 153 24.82 5.36 4.94
N ALA A 154 25.48 6.47 4.64
CA ALA A 154 26.89 6.67 4.96
C ALA A 154 27.16 6.67 6.48
N LEU A 155 26.27 7.28 7.26
CA LEU A 155 26.38 7.34 8.72
C LEU A 155 26.23 5.96 9.38
N LEU A 156 25.37 5.10 8.81
CA LEU A 156 25.16 3.72 9.26
C LEU A 156 26.36 2.80 8.96
N GLU A 157 27.03 3.01 7.83
CA GLU A 157 28.24 2.26 7.46
C GLU A 157 29.43 2.62 8.36
N GLU A 158 29.65 3.92 8.63
CA GLU A 158 30.74 4.41 9.50
C GLU A 158 30.62 3.87 10.94
N ASN A 159 29.40 3.84 11.50
CA ASN A 159 29.16 3.35 12.85
C ASN A 159 29.33 1.81 12.96
N GLY A 160 29.13 1.09 11.84
CA GLY A 160 29.36 -0.34 11.72
C GLY A 160 30.85 -0.72 11.70
N GLU A 161 31.68 0.08 11.02
CA GLU A 161 33.13 -0.15 10.96
C GLU A 161 33.81 0.09 12.30
N ARG A 162 33.46 1.18 13.01
CA ARG A 162 34.07 1.51 14.30
C ARG A 162 33.92 0.40 15.34
N LYS A 163 32.73 -0.22 15.41
CA LYS A 163 32.46 -1.35 16.34
C LYS A 163 33.19 -2.65 15.95
N ARG A 164 33.50 -2.84 14.67
CA ARG A 164 34.27 -4.02 14.20
C ARG A 164 35.75 -3.91 14.56
N VAL A 165 36.34 -2.71 14.48
CA VAL A 165 37.76 -2.48 14.78
C VAL A 165 38.07 -2.71 16.26
N GLU A 166 37.26 -2.19 17.18
CA GLU A 166 37.46 -2.40 18.62
C GLU A 166 37.36 -3.88 19.03
N LYS A 167 36.39 -4.61 18.46
CA LYS A 167 36.21 -6.04 18.76
C LYS A 167 37.36 -6.88 18.18
N ALA A 168 37.90 -6.50 17.01
CA ALA A 168 39.03 -7.17 16.39
C ALA A 168 40.32 -6.97 17.19
N LEU A 169 40.54 -5.78 17.76
CA LEU A 169 41.76 -5.48 18.53
C LEU A 169 41.84 -6.34 19.80
N ARG A 170 40.75 -6.46 20.57
CA ARG A 170 40.72 -7.26 21.80
C ARG A 170 40.93 -8.76 21.55
N VAL A 171 40.33 -9.28 20.48
CA VAL A 171 40.50 -10.70 20.09
C VAL A 171 41.92 -11.00 19.59
N SER A 172 42.58 -10.02 18.98
CA SER A 172 43.97 -10.15 18.51
C SER A 172 44.98 -10.29 19.67
N GLU A 173 44.83 -9.49 20.74
CA GLU A 173 45.74 -9.52 21.90
C GLU A 173 45.67 -10.83 22.69
N GLU A 174 44.47 -11.34 22.96
CA GLU A 174 44.28 -12.63 23.64
C GLU A 174 44.78 -13.81 22.79
N ARG A 175 44.57 -13.74 21.47
CA ARG A 175 45.08 -14.75 20.53
C ARG A 175 46.60 -14.78 20.48
N PHE A 176 47.26 -13.61 20.51
CA PHE A 176 48.72 -13.55 20.46
C PHE A 176 49.37 -14.21 21.69
N ARG A 177 48.86 -13.93 22.90
CA ARG A 177 49.39 -14.53 24.14
C ARG A 177 49.23 -16.05 24.16
N SER A 178 48.06 -16.55 23.77
CA SER A 178 47.80 -18.00 23.71
C SER A 178 48.68 -18.73 22.68
N LEU A 179 48.96 -18.11 21.52
CA LEU A 179 49.83 -18.70 20.50
C LEU A 179 51.28 -18.87 20.99
N VAL A 180 51.81 -17.84 21.66
CA VAL A 180 53.18 -17.86 22.20
C VAL A 180 53.33 -18.90 23.32
N GLU A 181 52.35 -19.04 24.20
CA GLU A 181 52.37 -20.03 25.29
C GLU A 181 52.14 -21.48 24.82
N SER A 182 51.51 -21.68 23.65
CA SER A 182 51.24 -23.02 23.09
C SER A 182 52.39 -23.63 22.28
N THR A 183 53.44 -22.87 21.99
CA THR A 183 54.54 -23.33 21.14
C THR A 183 55.54 -24.14 21.97
N SER A 184 56.13 -25.20 21.40
CA SER A 184 57.17 -26.02 22.06
C SER A 184 58.57 -25.42 21.91
N ASP A 185 58.74 -24.50 20.95
CA ASP A 185 59.95 -23.69 20.78
C ASP A 185 59.98 -22.57 21.83
N TRP A 186 61.18 -22.21 22.29
CA TRP A 186 61.36 -21.09 23.21
C TRP A 186 61.33 -19.76 22.45
N VAL A 187 60.36 -18.90 22.78
CA VAL A 187 60.20 -17.56 22.20
C VAL A 187 60.89 -16.54 23.10
N TRP A 188 61.71 -15.68 22.52
CA TRP A 188 62.50 -14.69 23.27
C TRP A 188 62.58 -13.34 22.56
N GLU A 189 62.78 -12.28 23.33
CA GLU A 189 63.22 -10.98 22.85
C GLU A 189 64.49 -10.56 23.59
N LEU A 190 65.41 -9.93 22.86
CA LEU A 190 66.69 -9.43 23.30
C LEU A 190 66.78 -7.94 23.01
N ASP A 191 67.40 -7.15 23.88
CA ASP A 191 67.81 -5.78 23.56
C ASP A 191 69.05 -5.75 22.63
N THR A 192 69.44 -4.56 22.20
CA THR A 192 70.64 -4.37 21.35
C THR A 192 71.97 -4.81 21.99
N GLN A 193 72.00 -5.03 23.31
CA GLN A 193 73.17 -5.53 24.03
C GLN A 193 73.13 -7.05 24.22
N GLY A 194 72.05 -7.71 23.84
CA GLY A 194 71.85 -9.15 23.94
C GLY A 194 71.26 -9.62 25.26
N HIS A 195 70.69 -8.72 26.08
CA HIS A 195 69.94 -9.08 27.29
C HIS A 195 68.51 -9.43 26.95
N PHE A 196 67.95 -10.45 27.61
CA PHE A 196 66.55 -10.83 27.39
C PHE A 196 65.59 -9.76 27.92
N THR A 197 64.75 -9.20 27.05
CA THR A 197 63.64 -8.31 27.39
C THR A 197 62.31 -9.06 27.52
N TYR A 198 62.25 -10.26 26.93
CA TYR A 198 61.14 -11.19 27.06
C TYR A 198 61.64 -12.62 26.90
N ALA A 199 61.07 -13.56 27.65
CA ALA A 199 61.30 -14.99 27.48
C ALA A 199 59.99 -15.72 27.77
N SER A 200 59.59 -16.63 26.89
CA SER A 200 58.42 -17.47 27.09
C SER A 200 58.70 -18.61 28.09
N PRO A 201 57.68 -19.19 28.75
CA PRO A 201 57.85 -20.20 29.79
C PRO A 201 58.65 -21.45 29.39
N GLN A 202 58.68 -21.78 28.09
CA GLN A 202 59.32 -22.95 27.50
C GLN A 202 60.82 -23.04 27.79
N VAL A 203 61.48 -21.93 28.10
CA VAL A 203 62.90 -21.94 28.48
C VAL A 203 63.19 -22.81 29.70
N LYS A 204 62.18 -22.99 30.56
CA LYS A 204 62.27 -23.90 31.71
C LYS A 204 62.39 -25.36 31.30
N GLU A 205 61.72 -25.77 30.24
CA GLU A 205 61.78 -27.15 29.75
C GLU A 205 63.03 -27.40 28.92
N ILE A 206 63.40 -26.43 28.07
CA ILE A 206 64.51 -26.58 27.11
C ILE A 206 65.87 -26.38 27.75
N LEU A 207 66.03 -25.38 28.64
CA LEU A 207 67.31 -25.02 29.24
C LEU A 207 67.29 -25.05 30.78
N GLY A 208 66.15 -25.26 31.43
CA GLY A 208 66.06 -25.44 32.89
C GLY A 208 65.93 -24.16 33.70
N TYR A 209 65.78 -23.00 33.08
CA TYR A 209 65.69 -21.69 33.74
C TYR A 209 64.25 -21.18 33.79
N ASP A 210 63.84 -20.50 34.87
CA ASP A 210 62.56 -19.78 34.89
C ASP A 210 62.68 -18.44 34.11
N PRO A 211 61.65 -17.96 33.38
CA PRO A 211 61.75 -16.74 32.58
C PRO A 211 62.23 -15.51 33.37
N GLU A 212 61.83 -15.41 34.63
CA GLU A 212 62.20 -14.34 35.56
C GLU A 212 63.69 -14.37 35.97
N GLU A 213 64.35 -15.53 35.87
CA GLU A 213 65.79 -15.68 36.08
C GLU A 213 66.59 -15.13 34.90
N ILE A 214 65.97 -15.05 33.72
CA ILE A 214 66.63 -14.70 32.45
C ILE A 214 66.36 -13.25 32.06
N VAL A 215 65.10 -12.82 32.11
CA VAL A 215 64.68 -11.47 31.66
C VAL A 215 65.36 -10.39 32.50
N GLY A 216 66.12 -9.53 31.81
CA GLY A 216 66.89 -8.43 32.39
C GLY A 216 68.13 -8.84 33.19
N ARG A 217 68.50 -10.13 33.22
CA ARG A 217 69.59 -10.67 34.05
C ARG A 217 70.66 -11.43 33.29
N LEU A 218 70.29 -12.20 32.27
CA LEU A 218 71.21 -12.99 31.45
C LEU A 218 71.24 -12.47 30.02
N THR A 219 72.34 -12.78 29.33
CA THR A 219 72.47 -12.61 27.88
C THR A 219 72.38 -13.97 27.17
N GLY A 220 72.05 -13.97 25.88
CA GLY A 220 72.01 -15.21 25.09
C GLY A 220 73.35 -15.97 25.05
N PHE A 221 74.47 -15.30 25.34
CA PHE A 221 75.80 -15.90 25.34
C PHE A 221 76.14 -16.59 26.66
N ASP A 222 75.47 -16.22 27.76
CA ASP A 222 75.66 -16.84 29.08
C ASP A 222 75.13 -18.29 29.12
N LEU A 223 74.33 -18.66 28.10
CA LEU A 223 73.72 -19.99 27.95
C LEU A 223 74.55 -20.93 27.04
N MET A 224 75.73 -20.51 26.57
CA MET A 224 76.56 -21.27 25.63
C MET A 224 77.90 -21.69 26.24
N PRO A 225 78.55 -22.76 25.76
CA PRO A 225 79.93 -23.07 26.11
C PRO A 225 80.87 -21.89 25.76
N PRO A 226 81.95 -21.63 26.53
CA PRO A 226 82.78 -20.43 26.37
C PRO A 226 83.33 -20.18 24.95
N GLY A 227 83.67 -21.25 24.21
CA GLY A 227 84.15 -21.14 22.82
C GLY A 227 83.05 -20.80 21.81
N ASP A 228 81.83 -21.29 22.04
CA ASP A 228 80.66 -20.99 21.20
C ASP A 228 80.08 -19.61 21.54
N ALA A 229 80.12 -19.19 22.81
CA ALA A 229 79.67 -17.88 23.28
C ALA A 229 80.44 -16.73 22.63
N GLU A 230 81.76 -16.82 22.53
CA GLU A 230 82.60 -15.80 21.88
C GLU A 230 82.29 -15.66 20.39
N LYS A 231 82.19 -16.81 19.70
CA LYS A 231 81.87 -16.86 18.27
C LYS A 231 80.50 -16.26 17.99
N ASN A 232 79.49 -16.66 18.78
CA ASN A 232 78.12 -16.17 18.62
C ASN A 232 78.01 -14.69 19.00
N ARG A 233 78.78 -14.16 19.96
CA ARG A 233 78.77 -12.73 20.31
C ARG A 233 79.26 -11.86 19.15
N ILE A 234 80.34 -12.29 18.49
CA ILE A 234 80.86 -11.61 17.30
C ILE A 234 79.86 -11.68 16.15
N GLU A 235 79.20 -12.84 15.97
CA GLU A 235 78.20 -13.02 14.93
C GLU A 235 76.93 -12.20 15.18
N TYR A 236 76.47 -12.13 16.44
CA TYR A 236 75.35 -11.30 16.85
C TYR A 236 75.61 -9.80 16.68
N GLN A 237 76.80 -9.31 17.03
CA GLN A 237 77.18 -7.91 16.79
C GLN A 237 77.14 -7.54 15.30
N LYS A 238 77.52 -8.47 14.41
CA LYS A 238 77.38 -8.26 12.96
C LYS A 238 75.92 -8.12 12.56
N PHE A 239 75.02 -8.94 13.11
CA PHE A 239 73.59 -8.81 12.85
C PHE A 239 73.04 -7.47 13.35
N VAL A 240 73.37 -7.07 14.59
CA VAL A 240 72.92 -5.80 15.20
C VAL A 240 73.41 -4.58 14.40
N ALA A 241 74.66 -4.59 13.93
CA ALA A 241 75.26 -3.47 13.18
C ALA A 241 74.52 -3.14 11.87
N VAL A 242 73.88 -4.13 11.24
CA VAL A 242 73.14 -3.95 9.97
C VAL A 242 71.65 -4.23 10.10
N ALA A 243 71.15 -4.48 11.32
CA ALA A 243 69.79 -4.97 11.58
C ALA A 243 69.40 -6.11 10.63
N ALA A 244 70.23 -7.15 10.53
CA ALA A 244 69.96 -8.32 9.68
C ALA A 244 69.31 -9.46 10.49
N PRO A 245 68.31 -10.18 9.94
CA PRO A 245 67.75 -11.37 10.56
C PRO A 245 68.66 -12.59 10.39
N PHE A 246 68.51 -13.58 11.26
CA PHE A 246 69.16 -14.89 11.16
C PHE A 246 68.13 -16.02 11.29
N LYS A 247 68.40 -17.16 10.65
CA LYS A 247 67.49 -18.31 10.62
C LYS A 247 68.26 -19.63 10.59
N GLY A 248 67.77 -20.63 11.31
CA GLY A 248 68.29 -21.99 11.26
C GLY A 248 69.71 -22.09 11.82
N MET A 249 70.10 -21.15 12.68
CA MET A 249 71.43 -21.12 13.27
C MET A 249 71.47 -22.17 14.37
N VAL A 250 72.12 -23.29 14.11
CA VAL A 250 72.24 -24.36 15.11
C VAL A 250 73.34 -24.00 16.10
N ASN A 251 72.90 -23.66 17.29
CA ASN A 251 73.73 -23.28 18.42
C ASN A 251 73.79 -24.43 19.43
N ARG A 252 75.00 -24.69 19.90
CA ARG A 252 75.21 -25.57 21.03
C ARG A 252 75.07 -24.77 22.30
N ASN A 253 74.06 -25.09 23.09
CA ASN A 253 73.74 -24.43 24.36
C ASN A 253 73.93 -25.41 25.53
N LEU A 254 74.02 -24.85 26.72
CA LEU A 254 74.11 -25.57 27.98
C LEU A 254 72.82 -25.42 28.76
N HIS A 255 72.21 -26.56 29.05
CA HIS A 255 71.14 -26.62 30.03
C HIS A 255 71.66 -26.31 31.44
N LYS A 256 70.80 -25.88 32.37
CA LYS A 256 71.14 -25.53 33.77
C LYS A 256 71.85 -26.66 34.55
N ASP A 257 71.73 -27.91 34.10
CA ASP A 257 72.40 -29.10 34.67
C ASP A 257 73.74 -29.47 33.99
N GLY A 258 74.12 -28.76 32.92
CA GLY A 258 75.39 -28.93 32.20
C GLY A 258 75.38 -29.82 30.96
N ARG A 259 74.25 -30.42 30.55
CA ARG A 259 74.18 -31.21 29.30
C ARG A 259 74.12 -30.31 28.05
N GLU A 260 74.64 -30.84 26.93
CA GLU A 260 74.57 -30.17 25.63
C GLU A 260 73.15 -30.25 25.05
N VAL A 261 72.62 -29.11 24.64
CA VAL A 261 71.35 -28.99 23.93
C VAL A 261 71.61 -28.28 22.59
N PHE A 262 71.20 -28.91 21.49
CA PHE A 262 71.33 -28.32 20.16
C PHE A 262 70.08 -27.51 19.83
N LEU A 263 70.19 -26.19 19.92
CA LEU A 263 69.11 -25.27 19.60
C LEU A 263 69.26 -24.72 18.18
N GLU A 264 68.28 -24.94 17.34
CA GLU A 264 68.12 -24.24 16.07
C GLU A 264 67.45 -22.88 16.34
N SER A 265 68.24 -21.80 16.31
CA SER A 265 67.84 -20.43 16.62
C SER A 265 67.49 -19.62 15.37
N SER A 266 66.43 -18.83 15.45
CA SER A 266 66.03 -17.88 14.40
C SER A 266 65.54 -16.58 15.01
N GLY A 267 66.13 -15.44 14.62
CA GLY A 267 65.82 -14.13 15.18
C GLY A 267 65.71 -13.02 14.13
N ARG A 268 64.88 -12.02 14.40
CA ARG A 268 64.70 -10.83 13.54
C ARG A 268 64.77 -9.54 14.36
N PRO A 269 65.31 -8.44 13.81
CA PRO A 269 65.32 -7.15 14.47
C PRO A 269 63.91 -6.56 14.58
N TYR A 270 63.66 -5.76 15.61
CA TYR A 270 62.47 -4.92 15.72
C TYR A 270 62.84 -3.51 16.21
N CYS A 271 62.15 -2.51 15.67
CA CYS A 271 62.41 -1.09 15.89
C CYS A 271 61.20 -0.41 16.53
N ASP A 272 61.43 0.76 17.13
CA ASP A 272 60.35 1.65 17.55
C ASP A 272 59.72 2.41 16.37
N ASN A 273 58.67 3.18 16.66
CA ASN A 273 57.93 3.98 15.67
C ASN A 273 58.77 5.10 15.01
N THR A 274 59.98 5.35 15.52
CA THR A 274 60.94 6.32 14.94
C THR A 274 61.98 5.64 14.06
N GLY A 275 61.91 4.32 13.91
CA GLY A 275 62.85 3.51 13.13
C GLY A 275 64.12 3.13 13.89
N LYS A 276 64.23 3.45 15.18
CA LYS A 276 65.39 3.10 16.00
C LYS A 276 65.29 1.62 16.42
N LEU A 277 66.37 0.87 16.20
CA LEU A 277 66.47 -0.53 16.60
C LEU A 277 66.32 -0.67 18.12
N LEU A 278 65.32 -1.44 18.57
CA LEU A 278 65.09 -1.76 19.98
C LEU A 278 65.80 -3.05 20.37
N GLY A 279 65.85 -4.02 19.46
CA GLY A 279 66.37 -5.33 19.77
C GLY A 279 66.06 -6.39 18.72
N TYR A 280 66.14 -7.65 19.14
CA TYR A 280 65.85 -8.83 18.34
C TYR A 280 64.78 -9.67 18.99
N ARG A 281 63.89 -10.27 18.21
CA ARG A 281 62.93 -11.27 18.68
C ARG A 281 63.04 -12.55 17.86
N GLY A 282 62.95 -13.69 18.51
CA GLY A 282 63.26 -14.97 17.89
C GLY A 282 62.67 -16.17 18.60
N ILE A 283 62.94 -17.33 18.01
CA ILE A 283 62.57 -18.64 18.54
C ILE A 283 63.76 -19.59 18.50
N ASP A 284 63.83 -20.49 19.48
CA ASP A 284 64.82 -21.56 19.58
C ASP A 284 64.15 -22.94 19.69
N ARG A 285 64.60 -23.89 18.87
CA ARG A 285 64.07 -25.27 18.82
C ARG A 285 65.13 -26.30 19.18
N ASP A 286 64.83 -27.24 20.07
CA ASP A 286 65.70 -28.40 20.35
C ASP A 286 65.65 -29.46 19.21
N ILE A 287 66.80 -29.79 18.63
CA ILE A 287 66.93 -30.75 17.50
C ILE A 287 67.82 -31.97 17.80
N THR A 288 68.01 -32.29 19.08
CA THR A 288 69.01 -33.28 19.53
C THR A 288 68.74 -34.72 19.04
N GLU A 289 67.49 -35.20 19.00
CA GLU A 289 67.12 -36.57 18.63
C GLU A 289 67.28 -36.89 17.13
N ARG A 290 66.94 -35.92 16.27
CA ARG A 290 66.89 -36.10 14.81
C ARG A 290 68.24 -36.47 14.20
N LYS A 291 69.34 -35.95 14.75
CA LYS A 291 70.69 -36.23 14.23
C LYS A 291 71.16 -37.67 14.40
N GLN A 292 70.50 -38.47 15.25
CA GLN A 292 70.94 -39.83 15.59
C GLN A 292 70.35 -40.95 14.68
N MET A 293 69.27 -40.71 13.93
CA MET A 293 68.51 -41.75 13.20
C MET A 293 68.84 -41.90 11.70
N GLU A 294 69.25 -40.85 11.00
CA GLU A 294 69.37 -40.82 9.53
C GLU A 294 70.45 -41.76 8.94
N ARG A 295 71.37 -42.27 9.76
CA ARG A 295 72.60 -42.95 9.27
C ARG A 295 72.47 -44.44 8.93
N ARG A 296 71.35 -45.11 9.25
CA ARG A 296 71.23 -46.59 9.19
C ARG A 296 70.31 -47.17 8.09
N LEU A 297 69.58 -46.35 7.34
CA LEU A 297 68.46 -46.79 6.49
C LEU A 297 68.82 -47.05 4.99
N SER A 298 69.93 -46.50 4.49
CA SER A 298 70.13 -46.31 3.04
C SER A 298 70.56 -47.53 2.18
N GLU A 299 71.03 -48.65 2.75
CA GLU A 299 71.70 -49.72 1.96
C GLU A 299 70.80 -50.89 1.51
N SER A 300 69.56 -51.01 2.00
CA SER A 300 68.67 -52.17 1.75
C SER A 300 67.62 -51.96 0.64
N GLU A 301 67.51 -50.75 0.07
CA GLU A 301 66.35 -50.34 -0.73
C GLU A 301 66.47 -50.63 -2.24
N ASP A 302 67.68 -50.77 -2.81
CA ASP A 302 67.89 -50.81 -4.28
C ASP A 302 67.46 -52.12 -5.00
N GLN A 303 67.55 -53.30 -4.35
CA GLN A 303 67.35 -54.59 -5.03
C GLN A 303 65.86 -54.94 -5.28
N HIS A 304 64.94 -54.44 -4.45
CA HIS A 304 63.51 -54.73 -4.58
C HIS A 304 62.81 -53.93 -5.69
N GLY A 305 63.41 -52.84 -6.18
CA GLY A 305 62.77 -51.93 -7.14
C GLY A 305 62.53 -52.52 -8.55
N THR A 306 63.40 -53.39 -9.05
CA THR A 306 63.44 -53.75 -10.49
C THR A 306 62.38 -54.77 -10.92
N LEU A 307 61.98 -55.70 -10.04
CA LEU A 307 61.01 -56.75 -10.39
C LEU A 307 59.58 -56.25 -10.48
N ILE A 308 59.25 -55.19 -9.74
CA ILE A 308 57.88 -54.69 -9.63
C ILE A 308 57.50 -53.82 -10.85
N ALA A 309 58.47 -53.32 -11.61
CA ALA A 309 58.24 -52.43 -12.75
C ALA A 309 57.59 -53.10 -13.99
N ASN A 310 57.55 -54.43 -14.10
CA ASN A 310 57.16 -55.14 -15.33
C ASN A 310 55.75 -55.77 -15.34
N VAL A 311 54.94 -55.58 -14.29
CA VAL A 311 53.58 -56.16 -14.19
C VAL A 311 52.54 -55.19 -14.80
N PRO A 312 51.61 -55.63 -15.68
CA PRO A 312 50.57 -54.77 -16.24
C PRO A 312 49.57 -54.30 -15.17
N GLY A 313 49.28 -53.00 -15.14
CA GLY A 313 48.44 -52.37 -14.11
C GLY A 313 49.26 -51.78 -12.96
N VAL A 314 48.58 -51.44 -11.87
CA VAL A 314 49.22 -50.94 -10.65
C VAL A 314 49.46 -52.10 -9.70
N VAL A 315 50.72 -52.38 -9.37
CA VAL A 315 51.06 -53.35 -8.31
C VAL A 315 51.18 -52.59 -7.01
N PHE A 316 50.56 -53.12 -5.96
CA PHE A 316 50.59 -52.47 -4.67
C PHE A 316 50.76 -53.46 -3.53
N ARG A 317 51.23 -52.90 -2.41
CA ARG A 317 51.14 -53.47 -1.08
C ARG A 317 50.55 -52.42 -0.16
N CYS A 318 49.49 -52.75 0.55
CA CYS A 318 48.88 -51.83 1.51
C CYS A 318 48.57 -52.47 2.85
N ALA A 319 48.47 -51.60 3.85
CA ALA A 319 47.97 -51.95 5.16
C ALA A 319 46.47 -52.27 5.07
N LEU A 320 46.03 -53.15 5.98
CA LEU A 320 44.62 -53.47 6.16
C LEU A 320 43.99 -52.49 7.14
N ASP A 321 43.96 -51.22 6.74
CA ASP A 321 43.37 -50.12 7.49
C ASP A 321 42.30 -49.41 6.67
N ALA A 322 41.63 -48.45 7.31
CA ALA A 322 40.54 -47.71 6.69
C ALA A 322 40.97 -46.90 5.45
N ASP A 323 42.27 -46.57 5.33
CA ASP A 323 42.77 -45.69 4.29
C ASP A 323 43.52 -46.42 3.16
N TRP A 324 43.58 -47.76 3.23
CA TRP A 324 44.36 -48.63 2.34
C TRP A 324 45.79 -48.13 2.19
N THR A 325 46.42 -47.83 3.31
CA THR A 325 47.71 -47.16 3.33
C THR A 325 48.75 -47.90 2.51
N MET A 326 49.18 -47.32 1.40
CA MET A 326 50.10 -47.98 0.47
C MET A 326 51.50 -48.02 1.07
N ASN A 327 51.96 -49.19 1.47
CA ASN A 327 53.37 -49.40 1.85
C ASN A 327 54.27 -49.47 0.61
N PHE A 328 53.70 -49.90 -0.51
CA PHE A 328 54.35 -49.90 -1.80
C PHE A 328 53.29 -49.73 -2.89
N ILE A 329 53.62 -48.97 -3.93
CA ILE A 329 52.79 -48.86 -5.13
C ILE A 329 53.69 -48.59 -6.33
N SER A 330 53.45 -49.29 -7.44
CA SER A 330 54.29 -49.20 -8.63
C SER A 330 54.03 -47.93 -9.43
N GLU A 331 54.98 -47.56 -10.29
CA GLU A 331 54.86 -46.42 -11.23
C GLU A 331 53.62 -46.48 -12.14
N GLY A 332 52.98 -47.66 -12.29
CA GLY A 332 51.71 -47.78 -12.99
C GLY A 332 50.62 -46.85 -12.45
N ILE A 333 50.67 -46.48 -11.16
CA ILE A 333 49.68 -45.57 -10.57
C ILE A 333 49.76 -44.16 -11.15
N LYS A 334 50.93 -43.72 -11.64
CA LYS A 334 51.07 -42.42 -12.28
C LYS A 334 50.38 -42.36 -13.62
N VAL A 335 50.37 -43.46 -14.36
CA VAL A 335 49.65 -43.57 -15.64
C VAL A 335 48.15 -43.59 -15.40
N LEU A 336 47.70 -44.31 -14.37
CA LEU A 336 46.28 -44.48 -14.05
C LEU A 336 45.65 -43.26 -13.37
N SER A 337 46.35 -42.66 -12.40
CA SER A 337 45.82 -41.58 -11.56
C SER A 337 46.45 -40.21 -11.84
N GLY A 338 47.49 -40.13 -12.69
CA GLY A 338 48.26 -38.90 -12.90
C GLY A 338 49.20 -38.52 -11.77
N TYR A 339 49.09 -39.16 -10.60
CA TYR A 339 49.90 -38.87 -9.43
C TYR A 339 51.08 -39.85 -9.31
N PRO A 340 52.29 -39.37 -9.01
CA PRO A 340 53.44 -40.25 -8.84
C PRO A 340 53.24 -41.18 -7.63
N PRO A 341 53.87 -42.38 -7.61
CA PRO A 341 53.77 -43.30 -6.47
C PRO A 341 54.05 -42.66 -5.12
N SER A 342 54.99 -41.71 -5.06
CA SER A 342 55.35 -40.93 -3.87
C SER A 342 54.18 -40.25 -3.19
N ASP A 343 53.10 -39.96 -3.94
CA ASP A 343 51.91 -39.35 -3.39
C ASP A 343 51.13 -40.31 -2.48
N PHE A 344 51.14 -41.60 -2.81
CA PHE A 344 50.33 -42.63 -2.17
C PHE A 344 51.07 -43.40 -1.09
N ILE A 345 52.41 -43.50 -1.18
CA ILE A 345 53.20 -44.20 -0.17
C ILE A 345 52.92 -43.57 1.20
N ASP A 346 52.51 -44.40 2.16
CA ASP A 346 52.08 -44.03 3.50
C ASP A 346 50.98 -42.93 3.53
N ASN A 347 50.24 -42.80 2.43
CA ASN A 347 49.20 -41.79 2.23
C ASN A 347 49.67 -40.33 2.35
N ARG A 348 50.95 -40.05 2.07
CA ARG A 348 51.59 -38.76 2.41
C ARG A 348 50.95 -37.54 1.78
N ILE A 349 50.77 -37.58 0.48
CA ILE A 349 50.13 -36.49 -0.25
C ILE A 349 48.65 -36.83 -0.38
N ARG A 350 48.34 -38.12 -0.53
CA ARG A 350 46.98 -38.62 -0.69
C ARG A 350 46.93 -40.08 -0.27
N SER A 351 45.84 -40.50 0.37
CA SER A 351 45.62 -41.93 0.57
C SER A 351 45.16 -42.62 -0.70
N PHE A 352 45.38 -43.92 -0.82
CA PHE A 352 44.76 -44.64 -1.92
C PHE A 352 43.23 -44.60 -1.78
N ALA A 353 42.72 -44.75 -0.55
CA ALA A 353 41.31 -44.47 -0.24
C ALA A 353 40.86 -43.07 -0.70
N SER A 354 41.72 -42.05 -0.68
CA SER A 354 41.34 -40.68 -1.08
C SER A 354 41.03 -40.54 -2.57
N ILE A 355 41.71 -41.33 -3.42
CA ILE A 355 41.40 -41.35 -4.84
C ILE A 355 40.25 -42.30 -5.14
N ILE A 356 39.97 -43.30 -4.29
CA ILE A 356 38.73 -44.07 -4.38
C ILE A 356 37.56 -43.10 -4.20
N ASP A 357 36.64 -43.16 -5.16
CA ASP A 357 35.39 -42.43 -5.11
C ASP A 357 34.73 -42.66 -3.74
N PRO A 358 34.44 -41.61 -2.96
CA PRO A 358 33.92 -41.73 -1.60
C PRO A 358 32.75 -42.70 -1.46
N ASP A 359 31.88 -42.79 -2.47
CA ASP A 359 30.69 -43.65 -2.46
C ASP A 359 31.05 -45.14 -2.50
N ASP A 360 32.17 -45.49 -3.14
CA ASP A 360 32.57 -46.89 -3.33
C ASP A 360 33.42 -47.42 -2.15
N ARG A 361 34.00 -46.52 -1.32
CA ARG A 361 34.97 -46.86 -0.25
C ARG A 361 34.49 -47.96 0.70
N HIS A 362 33.30 -47.81 1.26
CA HIS A 362 32.78 -48.76 2.25
C HIS A 362 32.44 -50.13 1.64
N GLY A 363 31.94 -50.14 0.40
CA GLY A 363 31.62 -51.37 -0.34
C GLY A 363 32.88 -52.14 -0.72
N VAL A 364 33.91 -51.42 -1.16
CA VAL A 364 35.25 -51.95 -1.41
C VAL A 364 35.81 -52.56 -0.13
N GLU A 365 35.82 -51.81 0.96
CA GLU A 365 36.29 -52.28 2.27
C GLU A 365 35.59 -53.55 2.72
N THR A 366 34.27 -53.56 2.70
CA THR A 366 33.49 -54.72 3.13
C THR A 366 33.82 -55.96 2.31
N THR A 367 33.93 -55.82 0.98
CA THR A 367 34.21 -56.92 0.06
C THR A 367 35.62 -57.50 0.28
N ILE A 368 36.60 -56.60 0.44
CA ILE A 368 38.00 -56.95 0.71
C ILE A 368 38.11 -57.65 2.08
N LEU A 369 37.58 -57.06 3.15
CA LEU A 369 37.64 -57.61 4.51
C LEU A 369 36.94 -58.97 4.63
N ALA A 370 35.77 -59.14 3.99
CA ALA A 370 35.06 -60.42 3.98
C ALA A 370 35.87 -61.52 3.30
N SER A 371 36.44 -61.23 2.12
CA SER A 371 37.24 -62.19 1.36
C SER A 371 38.54 -62.57 2.08
N ILE A 372 39.18 -61.62 2.78
CA ILE A 372 40.36 -61.89 3.62
C ILE A 372 40.02 -62.78 4.80
N LYS A 373 38.88 -62.54 5.47
CA LYS A 373 38.40 -63.38 6.58
C LYS A 373 38.18 -64.83 6.13
N GLU A 374 37.66 -65.01 4.91
CA GLU A 374 37.47 -66.32 4.26
C GLU A 374 38.76 -66.91 3.67
N ARG A 375 39.88 -66.18 3.72
CA ARG A 375 41.19 -66.55 3.18
C ARG A 375 41.17 -66.89 1.69
N ARG A 376 40.35 -66.17 0.93
CA ARG A 376 40.33 -66.25 -0.54
C ARG A 376 40.78 -64.92 -1.17
N PRO A 377 41.31 -64.95 -2.39
CA PRO A 377 41.50 -63.74 -3.18
C PRO A 377 40.17 -62.98 -3.34
N TYR A 378 40.26 -61.65 -3.40
CA TYR A 378 39.13 -60.79 -3.69
C TYR A 378 39.23 -60.21 -5.10
N GLU A 379 38.07 -59.92 -5.66
CA GLU A 379 37.90 -59.18 -6.90
C GLU A 379 36.83 -58.12 -6.65
N VAL A 380 37.13 -56.87 -6.99
CA VAL A 380 36.23 -55.74 -6.74
C VAL A 380 36.38 -54.70 -7.85
N GLU A 381 35.25 -54.16 -8.31
CA GLU A 381 35.21 -53.01 -9.23
C GLU A 381 34.77 -51.76 -8.48
N TYR A 382 35.47 -50.66 -8.66
CA TYR A 382 35.16 -49.38 -8.02
C TYR A 382 35.74 -48.22 -8.83
N ARG A 383 35.35 -47.00 -8.48
CA ARG A 383 35.83 -45.78 -9.15
C ARG A 383 37.00 -45.17 -8.39
N ILE A 384 37.97 -44.64 -9.14
CA ILE A 384 39.02 -43.76 -8.63
C ILE A 384 39.04 -42.42 -9.38
N ILE A 385 39.61 -41.38 -8.79
CA ILE A 385 39.65 -40.02 -9.33
C ILE A 385 41.11 -39.63 -9.55
N ASP A 386 41.44 -39.23 -10.79
CA ASP A 386 42.79 -38.84 -11.19
C ASP A 386 43.16 -37.39 -10.82
N ALA A 387 44.37 -36.97 -11.18
CA ALA A 387 44.91 -35.63 -10.95
C ALA A 387 44.23 -34.51 -11.69
N ALA A 388 43.64 -34.81 -12.85
CA ALA A 388 42.83 -33.87 -13.59
C ALA A 388 41.36 -33.88 -13.12
N GLY A 389 41.02 -34.73 -12.14
CA GLY A 389 39.68 -34.88 -11.59
C GLY A 389 38.77 -35.80 -12.42
N HIS A 390 39.29 -36.56 -13.38
CA HIS A 390 38.50 -37.53 -14.12
C HIS A 390 38.28 -38.80 -13.31
N VAL A 391 37.06 -39.33 -13.40
CA VAL A 391 36.68 -40.60 -12.77
C VAL A 391 37.09 -41.75 -13.69
N HIS A 392 37.80 -42.72 -13.13
CA HIS A 392 38.18 -43.96 -13.78
C HIS A 392 37.53 -45.13 -13.06
N TRP A 393 36.97 -46.08 -13.80
CA TRP A 393 36.53 -47.35 -13.23
C TRP A 393 37.69 -48.32 -13.22
N VAL A 394 37.98 -48.89 -12.07
CA VAL A 394 39.06 -49.86 -11.88
C VAL A 394 38.54 -51.20 -11.42
N PHE A 395 39.25 -52.25 -11.81
CA PHE A 395 39.09 -53.61 -11.32
C PHE A 395 40.34 -53.99 -10.55
N GLU A 396 40.16 -54.32 -9.27
CA GLU A 396 41.23 -54.75 -8.38
C GLU A 396 41.11 -56.23 -8.07
N LYS A 397 42.24 -56.92 -8.12
CA LYS A 397 42.38 -58.29 -7.64
C LYS A 397 43.55 -58.37 -6.66
N GLY A 398 43.27 -58.81 -5.44
CA GLY A 398 44.27 -58.89 -4.39
C GLY A 398 44.06 -60.06 -3.44
N GLN A 399 45.03 -60.27 -2.55
CA GLN A 399 44.96 -61.30 -1.53
C GLN A 399 45.65 -60.84 -0.24
N GLY A 400 45.14 -61.31 0.90
CA GLY A 400 45.76 -61.05 2.20
C GLY A 400 46.99 -61.94 2.42
N VAL A 401 48.13 -61.32 2.73
CA VAL A 401 49.32 -62.02 3.22
C VAL A 401 49.24 -62.06 4.74
N HIS A 402 49.44 -63.23 5.36
CA HIS A 402 49.19 -63.45 6.78
C HIS A 402 50.48 -63.79 7.55
N TYR A 403 50.53 -63.44 8.83
CA TYR A 403 51.53 -63.94 9.78
C TYR A 403 51.41 -65.47 9.95
N SER A 404 52.48 -66.12 10.44
CA SER A 404 52.50 -67.55 10.77
C SER A 404 51.43 -67.98 11.78
N ALA A 405 50.88 -67.04 12.58
CA ALA A 405 49.75 -67.23 13.48
C ALA A 405 48.35 -66.99 12.85
N GLY A 406 48.27 -66.81 11.52
CA GLY A 406 47.01 -66.73 10.78
C GLY A 406 46.30 -65.37 10.78
N ARG A 407 46.93 -64.29 11.28
CA ARG A 407 46.41 -62.90 11.24
C ARG A 407 46.89 -62.18 9.98
N PRO A 408 46.08 -61.39 9.26
CA PRO A 408 46.52 -60.68 8.06
C PRO A 408 47.58 -59.62 8.42
N LYS A 409 48.61 -59.52 7.57
CA LYS A 409 49.79 -58.67 7.72
C LYS A 409 49.72 -57.45 6.79
N TRP A 410 49.41 -57.67 5.52
CA TRP A 410 49.16 -56.64 4.50
C TRP A 410 48.41 -57.27 3.31
N LEU A 411 47.94 -56.45 2.39
CA LEU A 411 47.38 -56.88 1.11
C LEU A 411 48.40 -56.71 -0.01
N ASP A 412 48.48 -57.71 -0.88
CA ASP A 412 49.22 -57.62 -2.15
C ASP A 412 48.24 -57.83 -3.30
N GLY A 413 48.33 -57.00 -4.34
CA GLY A 413 47.40 -57.08 -5.46
C GLY A 413 47.78 -56.26 -6.68
N VAL A 414 46.88 -56.29 -7.67
CA VAL A 414 46.96 -55.52 -8.91
C VAL A 414 45.66 -54.78 -9.20
N ILE A 415 45.76 -53.58 -9.75
CA ILE A 415 44.64 -52.72 -10.15
C ILE A 415 44.71 -52.46 -11.66
N LEU A 416 43.59 -52.65 -12.36
CA LEU A 416 43.42 -52.51 -13.81
C LEU A 416 42.34 -51.46 -14.15
N ASP A 417 42.48 -50.74 -15.26
CA ASP A 417 41.51 -49.74 -15.74
C ASP A 417 40.43 -50.36 -16.65
N ASN A 418 39.15 -50.10 -16.35
CA ASN A 418 37.94 -50.55 -17.05
C ASN A 418 36.99 -49.40 -17.48
N THR A 419 37.44 -48.14 -17.40
CA THR A 419 36.63 -46.91 -17.60
C THR A 419 35.80 -46.88 -18.88
N ARG A 420 36.39 -47.29 -20.02
CA ARG A 420 35.71 -47.28 -21.33
C ARG A 420 34.47 -48.16 -21.40
N ARG A 421 34.47 -49.30 -20.69
CA ARG A 421 33.34 -50.23 -20.69
C ARG A 421 32.14 -49.64 -19.92
N LYS A 422 32.41 -48.96 -18.80
CA LYS A 422 31.38 -48.42 -17.90
C LYS A 422 30.68 -47.17 -18.46
N HIS A 423 31.40 -46.27 -19.15
CA HIS A 423 30.76 -45.12 -19.79
C HIS A 423 29.73 -45.52 -20.86
N ALA A 424 29.96 -46.60 -21.61
CA ALA A 424 28.99 -47.09 -22.59
C ALA A 424 27.69 -47.62 -21.94
N GLU A 425 27.81 -48.26 -20.77
CA GLU A 425 26.67 -48.75 -19.98
C GLU A 425 25.88 -47.59 -19.35
N GLU A 426 26.58 -46.57 -18.82
CA GLU A 426 25.97 -45.39 -18.20
C GLU A 426 25.20 -44.53 -19.19
N GLU A 427 25.73 -44.27 -20.39
CA GLU A 427 25.05 -43.44 -21.40
C GLU A 427 23.73 -44.09 -21.86
N THR A 428 23.71 -45.42 -22.02
CA THR A 428 22.49 -46.18 -22.34
C THR A 428 21.45 -46.05 -21.22
N LEU A 429 21.89 -46.10 -19.96
CA LEU A 429 21.02 -45.95 -18.79
C LEU A 429 20.50 -44.51 -18.65
N LYS A 430 21.34 -43.49 -18.89
CA LYS A 430 20.94 -42.07 -18.85
C LYS A 430 19.86 -41.77 -19.89
N PHE A 431 20.02 -42.24 -21.13
CA PHE A 431 19.02 -42.05 -22.17
C PHE A 431 17.67 -42.69 -21.80
N ARG A 432 17.70 -43.94 -21.30
CA ARG A 432 16.50 -44.64 -20.85
C ARG A 432 15.79 -43.89 -19.71
N ARG A 433 16.54 -43.43 -18.71
CA ARG A 433 16.01 -42.65 -17.58
C ARG A 433 15.42 -41.32 -18.04
N ALA A 434 16.06 -40.62 -18.98
CA ALA A 434 15.55 -39.35 -19.51
C ALA A 434 14.18 -39.51 -20.20
N VAL A 435 13.97 -40.60 -20.94
CA VAL A 435 12.67 -40.90 -21.58
C VAL A 435 11.63 -41.34 -20.55
N GLU A 436 12.00 -42.20 -19.59
CA GLU A 436 11.10 -42.71 -18.55
C GLU A 436 10.66 -41.63 -17.54
N GLN A 437 11.53 -40.68 -17.23
CA GLN A 437 11.24 -39.57 -16.31
C GLN A 437 10.75 -38.29 -17.00
N SER A 438 10.56 -38.34 -18.33
CA SER A 438 10.10 -37.19 -19.09
C SER A 438 8.73 -36.70 -18.58
N PRO A 439 8.53 -35.40 -18.37
CA PRO A 439 7.25 -34.84 -17.91
C PRO A 439 6.15 -34.91 -18.99
N VAL A 440 6.53 -35.22 -20.23
CA VAL A 440 5.64 -35.41 -21.37
C VAL A 440 5.46 -36.90 -21.69
N SER A 441 4.31 -37.23 -22.24
CA SER A 441 3.99 -38.57 -22.72
C SER A 441 4.76 -38.85 -24.01
N VAL A 442 5.52 -39.94 -24.03
CA VAL A 442 6.31 -40.38 -25.20
C VAL A 442 5.78 -41.73 -25.66
N VAL A 443 5.43 -41.81 -26.94
CA VAL A 443 4.89 -43.01 -27.58
C VAL A 443 5.69 -43.30 -28.83
N ILE A 444 6.12 -44.55 -29.00
CA ILE A 444 6.78 -45.02 -30.21
C ILE A 444 5.90 -46.10 -30.86
N THR A 445 5.66 -45.99 -32.16
CA THR A 445 4.85 -46.94 -32.92
C THR A 445 5.59 -47.51 -34.11
N ASP A 446 5.19 -48.68 -34.59
CA ASP A 446 5.61 -49.17 -35.90
C ASP A 446 4.96 -48.39 -37.05
N LEU A 447 5.28 -48.77 -38.29
CA LEU A 447 4.78 -48.14 -39.51
C LEU A 447 3.27 -48.31 -39.72
N GLN A 448 2.64 -49.28 -39.06
CA GLN A 448 1.18 -49.47 -39.06
C GLN A 448 0.50 -48.68 -37.93
N GLY A 449 1.28 -47.96 -37.11
CA GLY A 449 0.76 -47.17 -36.00
C GLY A 449 0.48 -47.99 -34.74
N ASN A 450 1.00 -49.21 -34.62
CA ASN A 450 0.85 -50.00 -33.40
C ASN A 450 1.94 -49.63 -32.39
N ILE A 451 1.55 -49.43 -31.14
CA ILE A 451 2.44 -49.01 -30.05
C ILE A 451 3.48 -50.08 -29.77
N ARG A 452 4.75 -49.70 -29.81
CA ARG A 452 5.92 -50.52 -29.47
C ARG A 452 6.56 -50.11 -28.15
N TYR A 453 6.38 -48.86 -27.76
CA TYR A 453 6.87 -48.36 -26.48
C TYR A 453 6.03 -47.17 -26.02
N VAL A 454 5.84 -47.08 -24.71
CA VAL A 454 5.28 -45.92 -24.00
C VAL A 454 6.10 -45.66 -22.75
N ASN A 455 6.27 -44.40 -22.38
CA ASN A 455 6.89 -44.04 -21.10
C ASN A 455 5.85 -44.03 -19.95
N PRO A 456 6.27 -44.07 -18.67
CA PRO A 456 5.36 -44.05 -17.52
C PRO A 456 4.37 -42.88 -17.51
N ARG A 457 4.78 -41.73 -18.06
CA ARG A 457 3.92 -40.54 -18.15
C ARG A 457 2.69 -40.77 -19.02
N PHE A 458 2.82 -41.50 -20.13
CA PHE A 458 1.68 -41.91 -20.95
C PHE A 458 0.66 -42.70 -20.12
N CYS A 459 1.11 -43.67 -19.33
CA CYS A 459 0.22 -44.51 -18.51
C CYS A 459 -0.51 -43.70 -17.44
N GLN A 460 0.19 -42.74 -16.80
CA GLN A 460 -0.41 -41.83 -15.82
C GLN A 460 -1.51 -40.94 -16.42
N ILE A 461 -1.27 -40.39 -17.61
CA ILE A 461 -2.22 -39.47 -18.25
C ILE A 461 -3.40 -40.24 -18.84
N SER A 462 -3.16 -41.37 -19.52
CA SER A 462 -4.19 -42.12 -20.23
C SER A 462 -4.98 -43.09 -19.33
N GLY A 463 -4.40 -43.52 -18.21
CA GLY A 463 -4.99 -44.52 -17.30
C GLY A 463 -4.83 -45.98 -17.77
N TYR A 464 -4.17 -46.22 -18.90
CA TYR A 464 -3.88 -47.58 -19.39
C TYR A 464 -2.50 -48.06 -18.91
N SER A 465 -2.37 -49.36 -18.64
CA SER A 465 -1.05 -49.95 -18.37
C SER A 465 -0.26 -50.20 -19.65
N THR A 466 1.06 -50.35 -19.52
CA THR A 466 1.95 -50.65 -20.65
C THR A 466 1.53 -51.94 -21.36
N GLU A 467 1.17 -52.98 -20.61
CA GLU A 467 0.76 -54.28 -21.15
C GLU A 467 -0.54 -54.20 -21.95
N GLU A 468 -1.45 -53.30 -21.58
CA GLU A 468 -2.74 -53.11 -22.25
C GLU A 468 -2.60 -52.41 -23.60
N VAL A 469 -1.60 -51.52 -23.75
CA VAL A 469 -1.45 -50.67 -24.94
C VAL A 469 -0.43 -51.19 -25.94
N LEU A 470 0.53 -52.02 -25.51
CA LEU A 470 1.51 -52.61 -26.42
C LEU A 470 0.81 -53.44 -27.51
N GLY A 471 1.22 -53.22 -28.77
CA GLY A 471 0.63 -53.86 -29.95
C GLY A 471 -0.71 -53.25 -30.41
N HIS A 472 -1.31 -52.34 -29.65
CA HIS A 472 -2.56 -51.66 -30.03
C HIS A 472 -2.29 -50.29 -30.68
N ASN A 473 -3.29 -49.76 -31.38
CA ASN A 473 -3.19 -48.47 -32.05
C ASN A 473 -3.63 -47.33 -31.11
N PRO A 474 -2.93 -46.17 -31.07
CA PRO A 474 -3.28 -45.01 -30.21
C PRO A 474 -4.70 -44.45 -30.41
N ARG A 475 -5.42 -44.89 -31.44
CA ARG A 475 -6.85 -44.64 -31.65
C ARG A 475 -7.73 -45.00 -30.45
N LEU A 476 -7.26 -45.85 -29.54
CA LEU A 476 -7.95 -46.15 -28.28
C LEU A 476 -8.21 -44.90 -27.40
N LEU A 477 -7.44 -43.83 -27.58
CA LEU A 477 -7.59 -42.56 -26.85
C LEU A 477 -8.58 -41.58 -27.50
N LYS A 478 -9.18 -41.92 -28.65
CA LYS A 478 -10.04 -41.00 -29.41
C LYS A 478 -11.32 -40.66 -28.65
N SER A 479 -11.54 -39.36 -28.40
CA SER A 479 -12.78 -38.85 -27.80
C SER A 479 -13.97 -38.78 -28.77
N GLY A 480 -13.71 -38.77 -30.08
CA GLY A 480 -14.72 -38.50 -31.11
C GLY A 480 -15.01 -37.01 -31.36
N HIS A 481 -14.42 -36.10 -30.59
CA HIS A 481 -14.60 -34.64 -30.74
C HIS A 481 -13.59 -33.97 -31.67
N THR A 482 -12.44 -34.58 -31.92
CA THR A 482 -11.48 -34.15 -32.95
C THR A 482 -11.96 -34.60 -34.33
N SER A 483 -11.89 -33.72 -35.32
CA SER A 483 -12.45 -33.95 -36.65
C SER A 483 -11.70 -35.05 -37.42
N ALA A 484 -12.41 -35.72 -38.35
CA ALA A 484 -11.79 -36.73 -39.21
C ALA A 484 -10.72 -36.13 -40.15
N GLU A 485 -10.89 -34.86 -40.54
CA GLU A 485 -9.98 -34.11 -41.39
C GLU A 485 -8.62 -33.87 -40.70
N GLU A 486 -8.62 -33.46 -39.42
CA GLU A 486 -7.39 -33.28 -38.64
C GLU A 486 -6.56 -34.57 -38.55
N TYR A 487 -7.21 -35.73 -38.37
CA TYR A 487 -6.52 -37.02 -38.38
C TYR A 487 -5.97 -37.38 -39.76
N GLN A 488 -6.66 -37.03 -40.85
CA GLN A 488 -6.15 -37.26 -42.20
C GLN A 488 -4.92 -36.39 -42.48
N GLN A 489 -4.93 -35.13 -42.05
CA GLN A 489 -3.78 -34.24 -42.16
C GLN A 489 -2.58 -34.76 -41.35
N LEU A 490 -2.82 -35.24 -40.13
CA LEU A 490 -1.80 -35.87 -39.30
C LEU A 490 -1.10 -37.01 -40.04
N TRP A 491 -1.86 -38.02 -40.49
CA TRP A 491 -1.30 -39.18 -41.18
C TRP A 491 -0.62 -38.82 -42.50
N GLY A 492 -1.19 -37.87 -43.25
CA GLY A 492 -0.62 -37.41 -44.51
C GLY A 492 0.74 -36.73 -44.36
N ARG A 493 0.98 -36.02 -43.26
CA ARG A 493 2.29 -35.38 -42.97
C ARG A 493 3.31 -36.38 -42.47
N ILE A 494 2.99 -37.16 -41.44
CA ILE A 494 3.98 -38.03 -40.80
C ILE A 494 4.49 -39.14 -41.73
N THR A 495 3.64 -39.66 -42.61
CA THR A 495 4.04 -40.70 -43.59
C THR A 495 4.96 -40.19 -44.69
N ARG A 496 4.98 -38.86 -44.94
CA ARG A 496 5.94 -38.21 -45.83
C ARG A 496 7.24 -37.80 -45.12
N GLY A 497 7.35 -38.10 -43.82
CA GLY A 497 8.51 -37.72 -42.99
C GLY A 497 8.42 -36.28 -42.45
N GLU A 498 7.30 -35.59 -42.64
CA GLU A 498 7.05 -34.27 -42.07
C GLU A 498 6.62 -34.38 -40.60
N VAL A 499 6.88 -33.34 -39.81
CA VAL A 499 6.39 -33.24 -38.43
C VAL A 499 4.95 -32.72 -38.43
N TRP A 500 4.07 -33.38 -37.68
CA TRP A 500 2.74 -32.87 -37.38
C TRP A 500 2.67 -32.36 -35.94
N GLN A 501 2.06 -31.21 -35.74
CA GLN A 501 1.80 -30.62 -34.42
C GLN A 501 0.35 -30.15 -34.36
N GLY A 502 -0.36 -30.46 -33.27
CA GLY A 502 -1.74 -30.03 -33.08
C GLY A 502 -2.32 -30.42 -31.73
N GLU A 503 -3.48 -29.84 -31.41
CA GLU A 503 -4.24 -30.13 -30.20
C GLU A 503 -5.29 -31.21 -30.46
N LEU A 504 -5.39 -32.19 -29.56
CA LEU A 504 -6.33 -33.30 -29.62
C LEU A 504 -7.10 -33.36 -28.30
N LEU A 505 -8.41 -33.56 -28.38
CA LEU A 505 -9.21 -33.91 -27.21
C LEU A 505 -9.25 -35.43 -27.13
N ASN A 506 -8.69 -36.00 -26.07
CA ASN A 506 -8.63 -37.45 -25.86
C ASN A 506 -9.48 -37.86 -24.66
N VAL A 507 -9.75 -39.15 -24.58
CA VAL A 507 -10.47 -39.78 -23.47
C VAL A 507 -9.56 -40.75 -22.73
N ARG A 508 -9.58 -40.69 -21.40
CA ARG A 508 -8.88 -41.63 -20.51
C ARG A 508 -9.66 -42.93 -20.40
N LYS A 509 -9.01 -43.96 -19.83
CA LYS A 509 -9.65 -45.26 -19.55
C LYS A 509 -10.89 -45.16 -18.66
N ASP A 510 -10.93 -44.18 -17.75
CA ASP A 510 -12.08 -43.93 -16.85
C ASP A 510 -13.23 -43.13 -17.50
N GLY A 511 -13.08 -42.73 -18.77
CA GLY A 511 -14.05 -41.93 -19.51
C GLY A 511 -13.89 -40.42 -19.37
N SER A 512 -12.93 -39.93 -18.58
CA SER A 512 -12.67 -38.49 -18.46
C SER A 512 -11.93 -37.93 -19.68
N TYR A 513 -12.26 -36.70 -20.06
CA TYR A 513 -11.62 -36.01 -21.18
C TYR A 513 -10.35 -35.27 -20.75
N TYR A 514 -9.38 -35.18 -21.66
CA TYR A 514 -8.20 -34.34 -21.49
C TYR A 514 -7.72 -33.76 -22.81
N TRP A 515 -7.22 -32.53 -22.74
CA TRP A 515 -6.62 -31.88 -23.89
C TRP A 515 -5.13 -32.25 -23.97
N GLU A 516 -4.70 -32.62 -25.17
CA GLU A 516 -3.33 -33.03 -25.46
C GLU A 516 -2.77 -32.17 -26.59
N LEU A 517 -1.63 -31.54 -26.37
CA LEU A 517 -0.81 -30.99 -27.44
C LEU A 517 0.17 -32.07 -27.89
N ALA A 518 0.04 -32.50 -29.14
CA ALA A 518 0.82 -33.61 -29.67
C ALA A 518 1.74 -33.14 -30.80
N THR A 519 3.00 -33.60 -30.76
CA THR A 519 3.98 -33.48 -31.84
C THR A 519 4.39 -34.88 -32.28
N ILE A 520 4.24 -35.21 -33.56
CA ILE A 520 4.45 -36.56 -34.08
C ILE A 520 5.35 -36.49 -35.33
N SER A 521 6.37 -37.34 -35.39
CA SER A 521 7.33 -37.39 -36.49
C SER A 521 7.76 -38.82 -36.83
N GLY A 522 8.14 -39.06 -38.09
CA GLY A 522 8.79 -40.31 -38.51
C GLY A 522 10.30 -40.28 -38.24
N VAL A 523 10.85 -41.40 -37.78
CA VAL A 523 12.30 -41.55 -37.49
C VAL A 523 12.98 -42.38 -38.59
N GLN A 524 14.13 -41.90 -39.06
CA GLN A 524 15.00 -42.53 -40.06
C GLN A 524 16.29 -43.03 -39.40
N THR A 525 16.83 -44.15 -39.87
CA THR A 525 18.12 -44.72 -39.42
C THR A 525 19.32 -43.91 -39.93
N GLU A 526 19.25 -43.44 -41.17
CA GLU A 526 20.21 -42.52 -41.79
C GLU A 526 19.44 -41.52 -42.67
N PRO A 527 19.94 -40.29 -42.85
CA PRO A 527 19.28 -39.29 -43.69
C PRO A 527 19.06 -39.82 -45.11
N GLY A 528 17.79 -39.97 -45.53
CA GLY A 528 17.42 -40.45 -46.87
C GLY A 528 17.06 -41.94 -46.97
N GLN A 529 17.15 -42.71 -45.88
CA GLN A 529 16.46 -44.00 -45.79
C GLN A 529 14.98 -43.82 -45.43
N GLY A 530 14.14 -44.79 -45.80
CA GLY A 530 12.71 -44.78 -45.47
C GLY A 530 12.46 -44.70 -43.95
N ILE A 531 11.27 -44.25 -43.58
CA ILE A 531 10.84 -44.17 -42.17
C ILE A 531 10.84 -45.58 -41.57
N THR A 532 11.33 -45.71 -40.35
CA THR A 532 11.39 -46.99 -39.63
C THR A 532 10.30 -47.11 -38.57
N HIS A 533 10.00 -46.03 -37.85
CA HIS A 533 8.98 -45.95 -36.80
C HIS A 533 8.50 -44.50 -36.63
N PHE A 534 7.38 -44.30 -35.92
CA PHE A 534 6.91 -42.97 -35.53
C PHE A 534 7.15 -42.72 -34.05
N ILE A 535 7.51 -41.49 -33.71
CA ILE A 535 7.60 -41.01 -32.33
C ILE A 535 6.59 -39.89 -32.13
N GLY A 536 5.82 -39.99 -31.05
CA GLY A 536 4.86 -38.98 -30.60
C GLY A 536 5.24 -38.46 -29.23
N ILE A 537 5.42 -37.15 -29.11
CA ILE A 537 5.62 -36.43 -27.85
C ILE A 537 4.33 -35.64 -27.57
N LYS A 538 3.76 -35.85 -26.39
CA LYS A 538 2.41 -35.43 -26.03
C LYS A 538 2.40 -34.75 -24.67
N GLU A 539 1.91 -33.52 -24.61
CA GLU A 539 1.76 -32.75 -23.38
C GLU A 539 0.28 -32.58 -23.05
N GLU A 540 -0.11 -32.83 -21.79
CA GLU A 540 -1.46 -32.54 -21.35
C GLU A 540 -1.62 -31.04 -21.06
N ILE A 541 -2.58 -30.39 -21.72
CA ILE A 541 -2.86 -28.95 -21.60
C ILE A 541 -4.25 -28.64 -21.01
N THR A 542 -4.89 -29.62 -20.36
CA THR A 542 -6.25 -29.49 -19.81
C THR A 542 -6.39 -28.32 -18.83
N GLU A 543 -5.48 -28.17 -17.87
CA GLU A 543 -5.51 -27.09 -16.88
C GLU A 543 -5.26 -25.72 -17.51
N ARG A 544 -4.38 -25.66 -18.53
CA ARG A 544 -4.14 -24.44 -19.31
C ARG A 544 -5.41 -23.96 -20.01
N LYS A 545 -6.16 -24.87 -20.64
CA LYS A 545 -7.44 -24.53 -21.31
C LYS A 545 -8.51 -24.08 -20.31
N LYS A 546 -8.58 -24.69 -19.12
CA LYS A 546 -9.51 -24.24 -18.05
C LYS A 546 -9.17 -22.84 -17.56
N ALA A 547 -7.88 -22.56 -17.33
CA ALA A 547 -7.41 -21.24 -16.88
C ALA A 547 -7.69 -20.15 -17.92
N GLU A 548 -7.46 -20.43 -19.20
CA GLU A 548 -7.74 -19.50 -20.32
C GLU A 548 -9.24 -19.16 -20.40
N LYS A 549 -10.11 -20.17 -20.27
CA LYS A 549 -11.56 -19.96 -20.25
C LYS A 549 -12.00 -19.12 -19.04
N ALA A 550 -11.50 -19.45 -17.85
CA ALA A 550 -11.81 -18.71 -16.63
C ALA A 550 -11.35 -17.24 -16.71
N LEU A 551 -10.19 -16.99 -17.30
CA LEU A 551 -9.68 -15.64 -17.54
C LEU A 551 -10.58 -14.84 -18.48
N ASN A 552 -11.05 -15.45 -19.58
CA ASN A 552 -11.93 -14.78 -20.53
C ASN A 552 -13.30 -14.46 -19.91
N GLU A 553 -13.86 -15.38 -19.12
CA GLU A 553 -15.10 -15.14 -18.36
C GLU A 553 -14.95 -14.05 -17.29
N ALA A 554 -13.78 -13.95 -16.65
CA ALA A 554 -13.47 -12.86 -15.73
C ALA A 554 -13.35 -11.51 -16.47
N ARG A 555 -12.73 -11.50 -17.67
CA ARG A 555 -12.59 -10.29 -18.50
C ARG A 555 -13.96 -9.76 -18.95
N LEU A 556 -14.83 -10.64 -19.45
CA LEU A 556 -16.20 -10.30 -19.85
C LEU A 556 -17.00 -9.69 -18.70
N ARG A 557 -16.90 -10.25 -17.49
CA ARG A 557 -17.55 -9.69 -16.28
C ARG A 557 -17.02 -8.29 -15.93
N ALA A 558 -15.71 -8.08 -16.03
CA ALA A 558 -15.11 -6.78 -15.75
C ALA A 558 -15.52 -5.72 -16.79
N GLU A 559 -15.55 -6.09 -18.08
CA GLU A 559 -16.01 -5.21 -19.16
C GLU A 559 -17.49 -4.81 -18.97
N GLN A 560 -18.34 -5.76 -18.59
CA GLN A 560 -19.75 -5.49 -18.30
C GLN A 560 -19.92 -4.53 -17.12
N ALA A 561 -19.25 -4.77 -15.99
CA ALA A 561 -19.29 -3.90 -14.82
C ALA A 561 -18.76 -2.48 -15.13
N SER A 562 -17.70 -2.39 -15.94
CA SER A 562 -17.17 -1.10 -16.38
C SER A 562 -18.17 -0.33 -17.23
N ARG A 563 -18.94 -1.01 -18.09
CA ARG A 563 -19.93 -0.38 -18.95
C ARG A 563 -21.14 0.12 -18.18
N GLU A 564 -21.60 -0.65 -17.19
CA GLU A 564 -22.65 -0.24 -16.25
C GLU A 564 -22.23 1.01 -15.46
N LYS A 565 -20.98 1.04 -14.98
CA LYS A 565 -20.40 2.22 -14.29
C LYS A 565 -20.32 3.46 -15.18
N SER A 566 -19.95 3.31 -16.45
CA SER A 566 -19.90 4.42 -17.41
C SER A 566 -21.30 4.95 -17.74
N ASN A 567 -22.29 4.07 -17.92
CA ASN A 567 -23.68 4.48 -18.15
C ASN A 567 -24.24 5.23 -16.94
N PHE A 568 -23.96 4.76 -15.72
CA PHE A 568 -24.30 5.45 -14.49
C PHE A 568 -23.77 6.89 -14.47
N LEU A 569 -22.46 7.08 -14.68
CA LEU A 569 -21.83 8.41 -14.66
C LEU A 569 -22.41 9.36 -15.72
N SER A 570 -22.74 8.84 -16.90
CA SER A 570 -23.35 9.62 -17.99
C SER A 570 -24.74 10.14 -17.59
N THR A 571 -25.61 9.26 -17.07
CA THR A 571 -26.96 9.63 -16.60
C THR A 571 -26.89 10.62 -15.43
N MET A 572 -26.00 10.40 -14.46
CA MET A 572 -25.75 11.32 -13.34
C MET A 572 -25.37 12.72 -13.80
N SER A 573 -24.43 12.79 -14.74
CA SER A 573 -23.98 14.06 -15.30
C SER A 573 -25.12 14.82 -15.96
N HIS A 574 -26.03 14.13 -16.66
CA HIS A 574 -27.17 14.74 -17.34
C HIS A 574 -28.24 15.26 -16.36
N GLU A 575 -28.57 14.47 -15.35
CA GLU A 575 -29.57 14.79 -14.32
C GLU A 575 -29.10 15.91 -13.37
N ILE A 576 -27.78 16.05 -13.13
CA ILE A 576 -27.19 17.16 -12.38
C ILE A 576 -27.12 18.44 -13.25
N ARG A 577 -26.69 18.31 -14.51
CA ARG A 577 -26.47 19.46 -15.41
C ARG A 577 -27.76 20.21 -15.73
N THR A 578 -28.88 19.50 -15.90
CA THR A 578 -30.16 20.10 -16.31
C THR A 578 -30.70 21.14 -15.31
N PRO A 579 -30.88 20.84 -14.00
CA PRO A 579 -31.30 21.84 -13.02
C PRO A 579 -30.22 22.91 -12.80
N MET A 580 -28.94 22.56 -12.88
CA MET A 580 -27.84 23.49 -12.66
C MET A 580 -27.75 24.56 -13.78
N ASN A 581 -27.92 24.17 -15.04
CA ASN A 581 -27.98 25.12 -16.16
C ASN A 581 -29.22 26.02 -16.09
N ALA A 582 -30.34 25.49 -15.59
CA ALA A 582 -31.54 26.30 -15.33
C ALA A 582 -31.31 27.31 -14.19
N ILE A 583 -30.60 26.93 -13.12
CA ILE A 583 -30.23 27.85 -12.03
C ILE A 583 -29.33 28.97 -12.57
N LEU A 584 -28.27 28.62 -13.30
CA LEU A 584 -27.32 29.57 -13.85
C LEU A 584 -27.99 30.53 -14.84
N GLY A 585 -28.78 30.03 -15.79
CA GLY A 585 -29.47 30.88 -16.77
C GLY A 585 -30.50 31.84 -16.15
N LEU A 586 -31.16 31.45 -15.06
CA LEU A 586 -32.10 32.33 -14.34
C LEU A 586 -31.38 33.30 -13.41
N ALA A 587 -30.22 32.92 -12.87
CA ALA A 587 -29.36 33.81 -12.08
C ALA A 587 -28.75 34.91 -12.96
N ASP A 588 -28.30 34.56 -14.17
CA ASP A 588 -27.81 35.52 -15.18
C ASP A 588 -28.93 36.51 -15.57
N GLN A 589 -30.15 36.03 -15.81
CA GLN A 589 -31.29 36.91 -16.08
C GLN A 589 -31.69 37.81 -14.90
N LEU A 590 -31.51 37.34 -13.67
CA LEU A 590 -31.74 38.13 -12.45
C LEU A 590 -30.70 39.25 -12.31
N ALA A 591 -29.45 39.00 -12.68
CA ALA A 591 -28.35 39.98 -12.63
C ALA A 591 -28.60 41.17 -13.56
N ASP A 592 -29.31 40.97 -14.67
CA ASP A 592 -29.58 41.97 -15.71
C ASP A 592 -30.92 42.73 -15.54
N MET A 593 -31.75 42.39 -14.54
CA MET A 593 -33.10 42.97 -14.37
C MET A 593 -33.21 44.07 -13.29
N PRO A 594 -34.01 45.14 -13.52
CA PRO A 594 -34.36 46.09 -12.47
C PRO A 594 -35.31 45.44 -11.45
N LEU A 595 -35.00 45.56 -10.15
CA LEU A 595 -35.72 44.97 -9.02
C LEU A 595 -37.26 45.24 -9.06
N GLY A 596 -38.02 44.21 -9.41
CA GLY A 596 -39.50 44.19 -9.44
C GLY A 596 -40.08 42.79 -9.19
N THR A 597 -41.39 42.62 -9.30
CA THR A 597 -42.14 41.37 -8.98
C THR A 597 -41.70 40.12 -9.76
N GLN A 598 -40.99 40.27 -10.89
CA GLN A 598 -40.41 39.15 -11.66
C GLN A 598 -39.15 38.56 -11.02
N ALA A 599 -38.36 39.33 -10.26
CA ALA A 599 -37.17 38.83 -9.56
C ALA A 599 -37.51 37.76 -8.51
N HIS A 600 -38.66 37.89 -7.87
CA HIS A 600 -39.15 36.91 -6.90
C HIS A 600 -39.49 35.56 -7.54
N GLN A 601 -40.05 35.56 -8.76
CA GLN A 601 -40.35 34.33 -9.49
C GLN A 601 -39.06 33.60 -9.91
N TYR A 602 -38.05 34.33 -10.37
CA TYR A 602 -36.75 33.74 -10.71
C TYR A 602 -36.04 33.16 -9.48
N LEU A 603 -36.03 33.87 -8.34
CA LEU A 603 -35.49 33.36 -7.07
C LEU A 603 -36.23 32.11 -6.60
N GLU A 604 -37.55 32.06 -6.76
CA GLU A 604 -38.34 30.89 -6.39
C GLU A 604 -38.03 29.67 -7.30
N ILE A 605 -37.82 29.89 -8.61
CA ILE A 605 -37.42 28.83 -9.54
C ILE A 605 -35.98 28.36 -9.25
N ILE A 606 -35.05 29.27 -8.94
CA ILE A 606 -33.69 28.93 -8.51
C ILE A 606 -33.73 28.07 -7.24
N ARG A 607 -34.47 28.51 -6.22
CA ARG A 607 -34.62 27.77 -4.95
C ARG A 607 -35.22 26.39 -5.18
N ARG A 608 -36.21 26.28 -6.07
CA ARG A 608 -36.83 25.00 -6.45
C ARG A 608 -35.85 24.06 -7.14
N ASN A 609 -35.08 24.54 -8.12
CA ASN A 609 -34.08 23.73 -8.81
C ASN A 609 -32.92 23.33 -7.89
N GLY A 610 -32.49 24.21 -6.97
CA GLY A 610 -31.47 23.91 -5.97
C GLY A 610 -31.91 22.81 -5.00
N ASN A 611 -33.14 22.90 -4.48
CA ASN A 611 -33.71 21.85 -3.63
C ASN A 611 -33.85 20.50 -4.37
N ASN A 612 -34.22 20.52 -5.65
CA ASN A 612 -34.28 19.30 -6.46
C ASN A 612 -32.90 18.68 -6.67
N LEU A 613 -31.87 19.49 -6.91
CA LEU A 613 -30.50 19.02 -7.08
C LEU A 613 -29.95 18.41 -5.78
N LEU A 614 -30.20 19.06 -4.64
CA LEU A 614 -29.83 18.53 -3.32
C LEU A 614 -30.52 17.20 -3.01
N ALA A 615 -31.80 17.05 -3.35
CA ALA A 615 -32.50 15.78 -3.22
C ALA A 615 -31.86 14.69 -4.09
N LEU A 616 -31.50 15.02 -5.34
CA LEU A 616 -30.87 14.10 -6.28
C LEU A 616 -29.48 13.66 -5.81
N ILE A 617 -28.66 14.58 -5.29
CA ILE A 617 -27.36 14.26 -4.70
C ILE A 617 -27.52 13.34 -3.48
N ASN A 618 -28.47 13.63 -2.60
CA ASN A 618 -28.72 12.79 -1.42
C ASN A 618 -29.19 11.38 -1.82
N ASP A 619 -30.05 11.27 -2.83
CA ASP A 619 -30.50 9.99 -3.38
C ASP A 619 -29.32 9.17 -3.93
N ILE A 620 -28.37 9.81 -4.64
CA ILE A 620 -27.14 9.17 -5.14
C ILE A 620 -26.27 8.69 -3.98
N LEU A 621 -26.05 9.54 -2.97
CA LEU A 621 -25.25 9.21 -1.80
C LEU A 621 -25.86 8.07 -0.99
N ASP A 622 -27.18 8.00 -0.90
CA ASP A 622 -27.89 6.89 -0.28
C ASP A 622 -27.69 5.58 -1.08
N VAL A 623 -27.76 5.62 -2.42
CA VAL A 623 -27.47 4.45 -3.27
C VAL A 623 -26.02 3.97 -3.08
N SER A 624 -25.03 4.86 -3.11
CA SER A 624 -23.61 4.49 -2.91
C SER A 624 -23.37 3.86 -1.53
N LYS A 625 -23.95 4.42 -0.45
CA LYS A 625 -23.82 3.84 0.89
C LYS A 625 -24.46 2.47 1.02
N ILE A 626 -25.56 2.23 0.30
CA ILE A 626 -26.26 0.96 0.27
C ILE A 626 -25.42 -0.10 -0.48
N GLU A 627 -24.84 0.25 -1.63
CA GLU A 627 -24.02 -0.67 -2.44
C GLU A 627 -22.72 -1.09 -1.73
N GLU A 628 -22.13 -0.19 -0.95
CA GLU A 628 -20.93 -0.48 -0.15
C GLU A 628 -21.24 -1.24 1.16
N GLY A 629 -22.52 -1.48 1.47
CA GLY A 629 -22.95 -2.15 2.71
C GLY A 629 -22.75 -1.29 3.97
N HIS A 630 -22.55 0.02 3.82
CA HIS A 630 -22.30 0.97 4.90
C HIS A 630 -23.56 1.67 5.41
N LEU A 631 -24.76 1.27 4.97
CA LEU A 631 -26.02 1.78 5.50
C LEU A 631 -26.29 1.17 6.90
N HIS A 632 -25.96 1.92 7.95
CA HIS A 632 -26.37 1.60 9.31
C HIS A 632 -27.80 2.10 9.56
N LEU A 633 -28.72 1.18 9.86
CA LEU A 633 -30.07 1.53 10.31
C LEU A 633 -30.04 1.88 11.80
N GLU A 634 -30.68 2.98 12.16
CA GLU A 634 -30.90 3.31 13.56
C GLU A 634 -31.94 2.36 14.17
N ALA A 635 -31.76 1.98 15.43
CA ALA A 635 -32.69 1.12 16.14
C ALA A 635 -33.22 1.85 17.38
N ILE A 636 -34.01 2.92 17.17
CA ILE A 636 -34.52 3.77 18.24
C ILE A 636 -36.00 3.51 18.53
N ALA A 637 -36.42 3.72 19.77
CA ALA A 637 -37.83 3.65 20.15
C ALA A 637 -38.58 4.92 19.70
N PHE A 638 -39.71 4.77 19.00
CA PHE A 638 -40.51 5.87 18.46
C PHE A 638 -42.02 5.59 18.45
N ASP A 639 -42.82 6.64 18.28
CA ASP A 639 -44.28 6.57 18.10
C ASP A 639 -44.63 6.49 16.61
N LEU A 640 -45.10 5.32 16.17
CA LEU A 640 -45.50 5.05 14.80
C LEU A 640 -46.76 5.82 14.39
N HIS A 641 -47.71 6.05 15.31
CA HIS A 641 -48.91 6.82 14.98
C HIS A 641 -48.56 8.28 14.71
N GLN A 642 -47.68 8.87 15.52
CA GLN A 642 -47.21 10.24 15.28
C GLN A 642 -46.46 10.35 13.94
N LEU A 643 -45.59 9.39 13.61
CA LEU A 643 -44.89 9.35 12.33
C LEU A 643 -45.87 9.36 11.14
N LEU A 644 -46.90 8.53 11.20
CA LEU A 644 -47.91 8.43 10.13
C LEU A 644 -48.69 9.74 9.97
N GLU A 645 -49.04 10.39 11.07
CA GLU A 645 -49.75 11.68 11.03
C GLU A 645 -48.87 12.79 10.46
N ASP A 646 -47.59 12.88 10.84
CA ASP A 646 -46.64 13.85 10.28
C ASP A 646 -46.50 13.69 8.75
N VAL A 647 -46.40 12.45 8.27
CA VAL A 647 -46.29 12.16 6.83
C VAL A 647 -47.57 12.55 6.11
N LYS A 648 -48.73 12.24 6.69
CA LYS A 648 -50.05 12.62 6.14
C LYS A 648 -50.19 14.14 6.00
N GLU A 649 -49.80 14.91 7.02
CA GLU A 649 -49.87 16.38 6.99
C GLU A 649 -49.04 16.97 5.83
N THR A 650 -47.88 16.36 5.55
CA THR A 650 -46.98 16.78 4.45
C THR A 650 -47.68 16.74 3.07
N PHE A 651 -48.64 15.83 2.86
CA PHE A 651 -49.30 15.63 1.56
C PHE A 651 -50.71 16.19 1.47
N LEU A 652 -51.32 16.59 2.59
CA LEU A 652 -52.71 17.01 2.66
C LEU A 652 -53.02 18.21 1.74
N TYR A 653 -52.11 19.19 1.71
CA TYR A 653 -52.24 20.36 0.84
C TYR A 653 -52.11 20.00 -0.64
N ARG A 654 -51.16 19.13 -1.00
CA ARG A 654 -50.96 18.67 -2.39
C ARG A 654 -52.17 17.91 -2.92
N ALA A 655 -52.72 16.98 -2.15
CA ALA A 655 -53.93 16.25 -2.53
C ALA A 655 -55.11 17.20 -2.75
N LYS A 656 -55.33 18.14 -1.82
CA LYS A 656 -56.41 19.15 -1.92
C LYS A 656 -56.24 20.07 -3.13
N SER A 657 -55.02 20.49 -3.45
CA SER A 657 -54.73 21.33 -4.63
C SER A 657 -55.00 20.62 -5.95
N LYS A 658 -54.90 19.29 -6.00
CA LYS A 658 -55.23 18.45 -7.16
C LYS A 658 -56.68 17.97 -7.17
N GLY A 659 -57.47 18.25 -6.12
CA GLY A 659 -58.82 17.71 -5.97
C GLY A 659 -58.87 16.19 -5.79
N LEU A 660 -57.78 15.57 -5.30
CA LEU A 660 -57.71 14.15 -5.01
C LEU A 660 -58.15 13.86 -3.57
N GLU A 661 -58.88 12.76 -3.39
CA GLU A 661 -59.21 12.26 -2.05
C GLU A 661 -58.02 11.49 -1.46
N LEU A 662 -57.49 11.93 -0.32
CA LEU A 662 -56.38 11.26 0.38
C LEU A 662 -56.91 10.60 1.66
N VAL A 663 -56.94 9.27 1.69
CA VAL A 663 -57.49 8.49 2.79
C VAL A 663 -56.37 7.77 3.53
N TRP A 664 -56.25 8.00 4.84
CA TRP A 664 -55.31 7.29 5.72
C TRP A 664 -56.08 6.43 6.72
N GLN A 665 -55.75 5.15 6.78
CA GLN A 665 -56.38 4.18 7.68
C GLN A 665 -55.32 3.27 8.30
N TRP A 666 -55.48 2.95 9.58
CA TRP A 666 -54.71 1.91 10.24
C TRP A 666 -55.53 1.21 11.31
N ASP A 667 -55.19 -0.03 11.60
CA ASP A 667 -55.95 -0.86 12.55
C ASP A 667 -55.89 -0.27 13.96
N SER A 668 -57.01 -0.29 14.69
CA SER A 668 -57.07 0.15 16.09
C SER A 668 -56.25 -0.73 17.04
N SER A 669 -55.92 -1.94 16.59
CA SER A 669 -55.06 -2.89 17.30
C SER A 669 -53.57 -2.66 17.06
N LEU A 670 -53.18 -1.73 16.17
CA LEU A 670 -51.77 -1.44 15.86
C LEU A 670 -51.10 -0.79 17.09
N PRO A 671 -50.06 -1.42 17.67
CA PRO A 671 -49.31 -0.81 18.77
C PRO A 671 -48.57 0.45 18.32
N ALA A 672 -48.80 1.54 19.06
CA ALA A 672 -48.23 2.87 18.76
C ALA A 672 -46.70 2.90 18.87
N TYR A 673 -46.13 2.19 19.84
CA TYR A 673 -44.71 2.29 20.16
C TYR A 673 -43.90 1.15 19.54
N ARG A 674 -42.87 1.54 18.78
CA ARG A 674 -42.02 0.64 17.99
C ARG A 674 -40.56 0.97 18.16
N ARG A 675 -39.68 0.00 17.87
CA ARG A 675 -38.24 0.23 17.74
C ARG A 675 -37.76 -0.08 16.32
N GLY A 676 -37.02 0.85 15.74
CA GLY A 676 -36.50 0.79 14.38
C GLY A 676 -36.00 2.17 13.91
N ASP A 677 -35.92 2.38 12.60
CA ASP A 677 -35.46 3.64 12.00
C ASP A 677 -36.65 4.47 11.48
N PRO A 678 -37.15 5.47 12.24
CA PRO A 678 -38.27 6.29 11.80
C PRO A 678 -37.92 7.19 10.60
N GLY A 679 -36.64 7.58 10.44
CA GLY A 679 -36.19 8.42 9.34
C GLY A 679 -36.29 7.69 7.99
N ARG A 680 -35.81 6.45 7.94
CA ARG A 680 -35.89 5.61 6.73
C ARG A 680 -37.32 5.16 6.42
N LEU A 681 -38.12 4.86 7.44
CA LEU A 681 -39.55 4.58 7.24
C LEU A 681 -40.31 5.79 6.66
N ARG A 682 -40.03 6.99 7.17
CA ARG A 682 -40.57 8.25 6.63
C ARG A 682 -40.19 8.46 5.17
N GLN A 683 -38.94 8.18 4.80
CA GLN A 683 -38.43 8.29 3.43
C GLN A 683 -39.18 7.35 2.47
N ILE A 684 -39.38 6.08 2.86
CA ILE A 684 -40.15 5.10 2.06
C ILE A 684 -41.58 5.62 1.81
N LEU A 685 -42.25 6.08 2.87
CA LEU A 685 -43.64 6.57 2.77
C LEU A 685 -43.74 7.84 1.91
N ILE A 686 -42.82 8.80 2.07
CA ILE A 686 -42.79 10.03 1.25
C ILE A 686 -42.64 9.69 -0.24
N ASN A 687 -41.76 8.74 -0.57
CA ASN A 687 -41.52 8.34 -1.96
C ASN A 687 -42.73 7.62 -2.57
N LEU A 688 -43.33 6.66 -1.87
CA LEU A 688 -44.45 5.88 -2.39
C LEU A 688 -45.76 6.70 -2.46
N VAL A 689 -46.10 7.44 -1.40
CA VAL A 689 -47.30 8.31 -1.38
C VAL A 689 -47.13 9.50 -2.34
N GLY A 690 -45.91 10.04 -2.44
CA GLY A 690 -45.57 11.08 -3.41
C GLY A 690 -45.77 10.61 -4.85
N ASN A 691 -45.36 9.38 -5.17
CA ASN A 691 -45.58 8.78 -6.49
C ASN A 691 -47.07 8.55 -6.77
N ALA A 692 -47.82 8.00 -5.82
CA ALA A 692 -49.27 7.81 -5.96
C ALA A 692 -49.99 9.13 -6.31
N LEU A 693 -49.76 10.19 -5.52
CA LEU A 693 -50.35 11.51 -5.78
C LEU A 693 -49.87 12.17 -7.08
N LYS A 694 -48.67 11.82 -7.53
CA LYS A 694 -48.09 12.32 -8.78
C LYS A 694 -48.77 11.72 -10.00
N PHE A 695 -48.99 10.40 -10.01
CA PHE A 695 -49.50 9.64 -11.15
C PHE A 695 -51.03 9.47 -11.16
N THR A 696 -51.73 9.86 -10.09
CA THR A 696 -53.18 10.02 -10.10
C THR A 696 -53.57 11.44 -10.50
N GLN A 697 -54.37 11.58 -11.57
CA GLN A 697 -54.93 12.89 -11.97
C GLN A 697 -56.29 13.19 -11.33
N GLN A 698 -57.16 12.18 -11.25
CA GLN A 698 -58.49 12.25 -10.65
C GLN A 698 -58.75 10.96 -9.87
N GLY A 699 -59.53 11.03 -8.79
CA GLY A 699 -59.83 9.90 -7.92
C GLY A 699 -59.18 10.01 -6.55
N SER A 700 -58.60 8.90 -6.07
CA SER A 700 -58.16 8.80 -4.67
C SER A 700 -56.82 8.10 -4.51
N VAL A 701 -56.13 8.46 -3.43
CA VAL A 701 -54.96 7.74 -2.91
C VAL A 701 -55.29 7.26 -1.50
N LYS A 702 -55.14 5.97 -1.25
CA LYS A 702 -55.43 5.33 0.03
C LYS A 702 -54.16 4.73 0.62
N VAL A 703 -53.84 5.08 1.86
CA VAL A 703 -52.75 4.50 2.65
C VAL A 703 -53.36 3.66 3.77
N LEU A 704 -53.06 2.37 3.79
CA LEU A 704 -53.52 1.41 4.78
C LEU A 704 -52.32 0.80 5.53
N VAL A 705 -52.31 0.90 6.86
CA VAL A 705 -51.26 0.31 7.71
C VAL A 705 -51.88 -0.75 8.62
N GLN A 706 -51.34 -1.96 8.59
CA GLN A 706 -51.90 -3.11 9.28
C GLN A 706 -50.85 -3.85 10.08
N GLN A 707 -51.26 -4.38 11.22
CA GLN A 707 -50.42 -5.28 12.01
C GLN A 707 -50.46 -6.68 11.38
N ASP A 708 -49.30 -7.33 11.22
CA ASP A 708 -49.27 -8.75 10.84
C ASP A 708 -49.86 -9.60 11.98
N LEU A 709 -50.81 -10.48 11.63
CA LEU A 709 -51.55 -11.32 12.56
C LEU A 709 -50.70 -12.46 13.17
N LEU A 710 -49.65 -12.89 12.47
CA LEU A 710 -48.79 -14.00 12.87
C LEU A 710 -47.49 -13.51 13.52
N ILE A 711 -46.98 -12.35 13.10
CA ILE A 711 -45.69 -11.80 13.54
C ILE A 711 -45.90 -10.38 14.10
N PRO A 712 -46.02 -10.21 15.42
CA PRO A 712 -46.32 -8.92 16.06
C PRO A 712 -45.32 -7.78 15.73
N GLU A 713 -44.09 -8.12 15.38
CA GLU A 713 -43.06 -7.15 15.00
C GLU A 713 -43.18 -6.70 13.54
N ARG A 714 -43.95 -7.39 12.70
CA ARG A 714 -44.10 -7.03 11.29
C ARG A 714 -45.29 -6.09 11.10
N VAL A 715 -45.06 -4.99 10.39
CA VAL A 715 -46.09 -4.01 10.03
C VAL A 715 -46.18 -3.92 8.52
N HIS A 716 -47.39 -4.07 7.98
CA HIS A 716 -47.71 -4.01 6.55
C HIS A 716 -48.24 -2.64 6.17
N PHE A 717 -47.80 -2.13 5.02
CA PHE A 717 -48.18 -0.85 4.46
C PHE A 717 -48.67 -1.08 3.03
N HIS A 718 -49.83 -0.53 2.71
CA HIS A 718 -50.42 -0.60 1.38
C HIS A 718 -50.75 0.82 0.91
N ILE A 719 -50.14 1.22 -0.20
CA ILE A 719 -50.38 2.50 -0.86
C ILE A 719 -51.10 2.20 -2.17
N GLN A 720 -52.39 2.50 -2.20
CA GLN A 720 -53.25 2.29 -3.36
C GLN A 720 -53.56 3.63 -4.02
N ASP A 721 -53.46 3.68 -5.35
CA ASP A 721 -53.81 4.83 -6.15
C ASP A 721 -54.74 4.43 -7.30
N THR A 722 -55.60 5.35 -7.74
CA THR A 722 -56.51 5.16 -8.90
C THR A 722 -55.97 5.83 -10.16
N GLY A 723 -54.64 5.88 -10.31
CA GLY A 723 -53.94 6.55 -11.40
C GLY A 723 -53.83 5.71 -12.67
N ILE A 724 -52.81 6.03 -13.48
CA ILE A 724 -52.61 5.45 -14.82
C ILE A 724 -52.31 3.94 -14.83
N GLY A 725 -51.87 3.37 -13.71
CA GLY A 725 -51.38 2.00 -13.62
C GLY A 725 -50.07 1.75 -14.40
N ILE A 726 -49.51 0.55 -14.24
CA ILE A 726 -48.20 0.13 -14.77
C ILE A 726 -48.41 -1.10 -15.65
N ALA A 727 -47.77 -1.14 -16.82
CA ALA A 727 -47.81 -2.29 -17.71
C ALA A 727 -47.05 -3.49 -17.12
N ASN A 728 -47.57 -4.71 -17.33
CA ASN A 728 -47.02 -5.93 -16.69
C ASN A 728 -45.54 -6.18 -17.04
N GLU A 729 -45.13 -5.83 -18.27
CA GLU A 729 -43.75 -5.95 -18.74
C GLU A 729 -42.79 -5.00 -18.01
N GLN A 730 -43.29 -3.90 -17.43
CA GLN A 730 -42.49 -2.87 -16.78
C GLN A 730 -42.39 -3.07 -15.27
N ILE A 731 -43.29 -3.85 -14.67
CA ILE A 731 -43.31 -4.14 -13.22
C ILE A 731 -41.97 -4.70 -12.73
N GLY A 732 -41.30 -5.54 -13.53
CA GLY A 732 -39.98 -6.08 -13.20
C GLY A 732 -38.89 -5.01 -13.08
N ASN A 733 -39.02 -3.94 -13.86
CA ASN A 733 -37.95 -2.96 -14.06
C ASN A 733 -38.16 -1.68 -13.23
N ILE A 734 -39.36 -1.39 -12.70
CA ILE A 734 -39.63 -0.13 -11.97
C ILE A 734 -38.80 0.06 -10.69
N PHE A 735 -38.21 -1.03 -10.16
CA PHE A 735 -37.35 -1.02 -8.98
C PHE A 735 -35.86 -1.02 -9.33
N GLU A 736 -35.51 -1.07 -10.62
CA GLU A 736 -34.13 -0.90 -11.07
C GLU A 736 -33.76 0.58 -11.02
N ALA A 737 -32.52 0.88 -10.62
CA ALA A 737 -32.03 2.26 -10.59
C ALA A 737 -32.07 2.84 -12.01
N PHE A 738 -32.56 4.09 -12.14
CA PHE A 738 -32.67 4.82 -13.41
C PHE A 738 -33.67 4.26 -14.42
N SER A 739 -34.49 3.31 -14.02
CA SER A 739 -35.58 2.80 -14.86
C SER A 739 -36.76 3.78 -14.86
N GLN A 740 -37.23 4.13 -16.06
CA GLN A 740 -38.40 4.98 -16.27
C GLN A 740 -39.36 4.26 -17.23
N ALA A 741 -40.65 4.27 -16.87
CA ALA A 741 -41.66 3.44 -17.52
C ALA A 741 -42.05 3.87 -18.94
N ASP A 742 -41.80 5.09 -19.43
CA ASP A 742 -42.00 5.40 -20.87
C ASP A 742 -41.45 6.79 -21.26
N SER A 743 -40.89 6.88 -22.48
CA SER A 743 -40.33 8.13 -23.03
C SER A 743 -41.39 9.21 -23.34
N THR A 744 -42.67 8.83 -23.37
CA THR A 744 -43.82 9.72 -23.61
C THR A 744 -44.36 10.35 -22.31
N THR A 745 -44.25 9.67 -21.16
CA THR A 745 -44.66 10.18 -19.84
C THR A 745 -43.62 11.09 -19.17
N THR A 746 -42.36 11.02 -19.61
CA THR A 746 -41.22 11.84 -19.13
C THR A 746 -41.45 13.35 -19.29
N ARG A 747 -42.14 13.79 -20.35
CA ARG A 747 -42.40 15.21 -20.60
C ARG A 747 -43.43 15.85 -19.66
N VAL A 748 -44.26 15.04 -18.99
CA VAL A 748 -45.39 15.55 -18.19
C VAL A 748 -45.12 15.47 -16.69
N TYR A 749 -44.33 14.50 -16.21
CA TYR A 749 -44.24 14.22 -14.77
C TYR A 749 -42.85 14.28 -14.12
N GLY A 750 -41.73 14.17 -14.87
CA GLY A 750 -40.33 14.38 -14.42
C GLY A 750 -39.83 13.63 -13.16
N GLY A 751 -38.69 12.95 -13.17
CA GLY A 751 -38.11 12.36 -11.94
C GLY A 751 -36.86 11.52 -12.17
N THR A 752 -36.07 11.30 -11.13
CA THR A 752 -34.71 10.70 -11.18
C THR A 752 -34.69 9.20 -11.47
N GLY A 753 -35.82 8.51 -11.35
CA GLY A 753 -35.90 7.04 -11.43
C GLY A 753 -35.24 6.31 -10.25
N LEU A 754 -34.76 7.03 -9.23
CA LEU A 754 -34.07 6.46 -8.07
C LEU A 754 -35.00 6.11 -6.90
N GLY A 755 -36.12 6.83 -6.74
CA GLY A 755 -36.95 6.73 -5.53
C GLY A 755 -37.49 5.34 -5.23
N LEU A 756 -37.93 4.58 -6.24
CA LEU A 756 -38.44 3.21 -6.05
C LEU A 756 -37.31 2.20 -5.76
N ALA A 757 -36.16 2.36 -6.41
CA ALA A 757 -34.98 1.54 -6.15
C ALA A 757 -34.49 1.73 -4.70
N ILE A 758 -34.44 2.98 -4.22
CA ILE A 758 -34.13 3.31 -2.83
C ILE A 758 -35.17 2.71 -1.87
N CYS A 759 -36.46 2.85 -2.16
CA CYS A 759 -37.52 2.24 -1.32
C CYS A 759 -37.34 0.73 -1.18
N LYS A 760 -37.10 0.02 -2.30
CA LYS A 760 -36.87 -1.43 -2.26
C LYS A 760 -35.69 -1.79 -1.37
N ARG A 761 -34.57 -1.08 -1.51
CA ARG A 761 -33.36 -1.34 -0.71
C ARG A 761 -33.53 -1.01 0.77
N LEU A 762 -34.16 0.12 1.10
CA LEU A 762 -34.46 0.46 2.50
C LEU A 762 -35.40 -0.57 3.14
N VAL A 763 -36.43 -1.00 2.42
CA VAL A 763 -37.34 -2.06 2.88
C VAL A 763 -36.58 -3.36 3.12
N GLU A 764 -35.71 -3.78 2.19
CA GLU A 764 -34.86 -4.98 2.35
C GLU A 764 -33.92 -4.86 3.56
N CYS A 765 -33.28 -3.70 3.76
CA CYS A 765 -32.43 -3.43 4.94
C CYS A 765 -33.23 -3.48 6.25
N MET A 766 -34.50 -3.04 6.24
CA MET A 766 -35.43 -3.15 7.38
C MET A 766 -36.08 -4.55 7.49
N HIS A 767 -35.42 -5.57 6.94
CA HIS A 767 -35.84 -6.98 6.91
C HIS A 767 -37.24 -7.19 6.32
N GLY A 768 -37.58 -6.34 5.37
CA GLY A 768 -38.86 -6.24 4.71
C GLY A 768 -38.89 -6.80 3.29
N LYS A 769 -40.06 -6.71 2.65
CA LYS A 769 -40.22 -6.93 1.21
C LYS A 769 -41.23 -5.95 0.65
N VAL A 770 -40.98 -5.46 -0.57
CA VAL A 770 -41.92 -4.66 -1.36
C VAL A 770 -42.45 -5.47 -2.54
N THR A 771 -43.73 -5.28 -2.86
CA THR A 771 -44.44 -5.87 -4.00
C THR A 771 -45.36 -4.84 -4.62
N VAL A 772 -45.68 -5.01 -5.89
CA VAL A 772 -46.60 -4.12 -6.61
C VAL A 772 -47.61 -4.95 -7.39
N GLU A 773 -48.86 -4.54 -7.32
CA GLU A 773 -49.95 -5.03 -8.18
C GLU A 773 -50.50 -3.84 -8.94
N SER A 774 -50.58 -3.91 -10.26
CA SER A 774 -51.08 -2.78 -11.05
C SER A 774 -51.78 -3.23 -12.31
N THR A 775 -52.77 -2.45 -12.73
CA THR A 775 -53.49 -2.63 -13.99
C THR A 775 -53.61 -1.28 -14.67
N VAL A 776 -53.17 -1.22 -15.93
CA VAL A 776 -53.19 0.00 -16.74
C VAL A 776 -54.62 0.55 -16.82
N GLY A 777 -54.79 1.84 -16.53
CA GLY A 777 -56.06 2.56 -16.52
C GLY A 777 -56.92 2.37 -15.26
N VAL A 778 -56.51 1.49 -14.34
CA VAL A 778 -57.22 1.23 -13.07
C VAL A 778 -56.47 1.79 -11.88
N GLY A 779 -55.14 1.63 -11.85
CA GLY A 779 -54.27 2.13 -10.78
C GLY A 779 -53.19 1.15 -10.33
N SER A 780 -52.52 1.47 -9.23
CA SER A 780 -51.47 0.63 -8.65
C SER A 780 -51.67 0.46 -7.13
N ILE A 781 -51.20 -0.68 -6.62
CA ILE A 781 -51.11 -1.00 -5.20
C ILE A 781 -49.66 -1.36 -4.90
N PHE A 782 -48.98 -0.50 -4.16
CA PHE A 782 -47.65 -0.78 -3.63
C PHE A 782 -47.79 -1.29 -2.20
N SER A 783 -47.38 -2.53 -1.99
CA SER A 783 -47.45 -3.20 -0.69
C SER A 783 -46.04 -3.45 -0.18
N PHE A 784 -45.75 -3.11 1.07
CA PHE A 784 -44.50 -3.50 1.70
C PHE A 784 -44.69 -3.81 3.17
N PHE A 785 -43.77 -4.59 3.74
CA PHE A 785 -43.68 -4.75 5.19
C PHE A 785 -42.29 -4.42 5.68
N VAL A 786 -42.20 -3.99 6.94
CA VAL A 786 -40.93 -3.83 7.68
C VAL A 786 -41.04 -4.51 9.04
N VAL A 787 -39.89 -4.87 9.62
CA VAL A 787 -39.81 -5.46 10.96
C VAL A 787 -39.47 -4.36 11.97
N LEU A 788 -40.40 -4.09 12.89
CA LEU A 788 -40.34 -3.08 13.93
C LEU A 788 -40.67 -3.72 15.28
N GLN A 789 -39.67 -3.80 16.17
CA GLN A 789 -39.80 -4.44 17.46
C GLN A 789 -40.85 -3.72 18.33
N LEU A 790 -41.62 -4.49 19.09
CA LEU A 790 -42.56 -3.95 20.07
C LEU A 790 -41.81 -3.50 21.31
N VAL A 791 -42.11 -2.29 21.77
CA VAL A 791 -41.54 -1.72 22.99
C VAL A 791 -42.66 -1.26 23.91
N SER A 792 -42.48 -1.45 25.21
CA SER A 792 -43.46 -0.96 26.18
C SER A 792 -43.40 0.57 26.27
N PRO A 793 -44.50 1.25 26.63
CA PRO A 793 -44.48 2.70 26.88
C PRO A 793 -43.41 3.11 27.91
N GLU A 794 -43.15 2.24 28.88
CA GLU A 794 -42.12 2.41 29.91
C GLU A 794 -40.69 2.32 29.34
N GLN A 795 -40.45 1.46 28.36
CA GLN A 795 -39.17 1.38 27.64
C GLN A 795 -38.95 2.60 26.74
N VAL A 796 -40.00 3.09 26.07
CA VAL A 796 -39.94 4.36 25.33
C VAL A 796 -39.63 5.54 26.26
N LEU A 797 -40.13 5.50 27.51
CA LEU A 797 -39.84 6.50 28.54
C LEU A 797 -38.43 6.36 29.15
N ARG A 798 -37.90 5.14 29.31
CA ARG A 798 -36.54 4.87 29.83
C ARG A 798 -35.42 5.06 28.79
N GLU A 799 -35.72 4.85 27.52
CA GLU A 799 -34.79 5.01 26.39
C GLU A 799 -34.88 6.40 25.76
N ARG A 800 -35.84 7.22 26.21
CA ARG A 800 -35.68 8.67 26.13
C ARG A 800 -34.50 9.05 27.03
N PRO A 801 -33.58 9.91 26.56
CA PRO A 801 -32.49 10.41 27.41
C PRO A 801 -33.10 11.20 28.58
N GLU A 802 -33.12 10.60 29.77
CA GLU A 802 -33.45 11.31 31.00
C GLU A 802 -32.30 12.25 31.35
N ALA A 803 -32.50 13.54 31.08
CA ALA A 803 -31.82 14.59 31.81
C ALA A 803 -32.28 14.53 33.28
N THR A 804 -31.44 14.02 34.17
CA THR A 804 -31.63 14.18 35.62
C THR A 804 -31.20 15.60 36.00
N MET A 805 -32.11 16.58 35.85
CA MET A 805 -31.98 17.85 36.57
C MET A 805 -32.47 17.65 38.02
N GLY A 806 -31.60 17.97 38.99
CA GLY A 806 -31.95 17.99 40.40
C GLY A 806 -33.07 19.00 40.69
N VAL A 807 -34.04 18.58 41.50
CA VAL A 807 -35.14 19.38 42.01
C VAL A 807 -34.60 20.58 42.81
N LEU A 808 -35.03 21.80 42.47
CA LEU A 808 -34.89 23.00 43.32
C LEU A 808 -36.28 23.42 43.85
N PRO A 809 -36.35 24.08 45.03
CA PRO A 809 -37.58 24.20 45.81
C PRO A 809 -38.53 25.29 45.28
N ASP A 810 -39.83 25.03 45.43
CA ASP A 810 -40.93 25.91 45.10
C ASP A 810 -40.83 27.28 45.79
N GLY A 811 -40.82 28.35 45.00
CA GLY A 811 -40.97 29.73 45.44
C GLY A 811 -41.57 30.56 44.30
N GLY A 812 -42.84 30.95 44.48
CA GLY A 812 -43.68 31.52 43.43
C GLY A 812 -43.25 32.88 42.90
N TRP A 813 -43.63 33.15 41.65
CA TRP A 813 -43.73 34.51 41.12
C TRP A 813 -44.79 34.65 40.03
N ASP A 814 -45.25 35.89 39.90
CA ASP A 814 -46.56 36.32 39.42
C ASP A 814 -46.39 36.90 38.00
N GLY A 815 -47.26 36.49 37.07
CA GLY A 815 -46.98 36.58 35.63
C GLY A 815 -46.73 37.99 35.04
N LYS A 816 -45.60 38.13 34.32
CA LYS A 816 -45.40 38.88 33.06
C LYS A 816 -44.01 38.57 32.45
N PRO A 817 -43.81 38.64 31.11
CA PRO A 817 -42.60 38.16 30.45
C PRO A 817 -41.49 39.23 30.45
N SER A 818 -40.41 39.02 31.20
CA SER A 818 -39.20 39.85 31.16
C SER A 818 -38.03 39.02 30.60
N GLY A 819 -37.25 39.59 29.68
CA GLY A 819 -36.13 38.87 29.07
C GLY A 819 -34.99 38.57 30.04
N LEU A 820 -34.32 37.45 29.80
CA LEU A 820 -33.23 36.91 30.63
C LEU A 820 -31.95 37.78 30.55
N ARG A 821 -31.24 37.90 31.68
CA ARG A 821 -29.87 38.42 31.77
C ARG A 821 -28.87 37.28 31.60
N ILE A 822 -28.16 37.30 30.48
CA ILE A 822 -27.27 36.23 30.02
C ILE A 822 -25.82 36.68 30.22
N LEU A 823 -24.99 35.87 30.88
CA LEU A 823 -23.53 36.05 30.89
C LEU A 823 -22.91 35.11 29.86
N LEU A 824 -22.28 35.65 28.82
CA LEU A 824 -21.52 34.88 27.84
C LEU A 824 -20.03 34.98 28.13
N ALA A 825 -19.39 33.87 28.44
CA ALA A 825 -17.95 33.76 28.60
C ALA A 825 -17.36 33.00 27.41
N ASP A 826 -16.69 33.70 26.51
CA ASP A 826 -16.00 33.15 25.34
C ASP A 826 -14.80 34.06 25.04
N ASP A 827 -13.63 33.50 24.79
CA ASP A 827 -12.40 34.28 24.56
C ASP A 827 -12.22 34.70 23.09
N VAL A 828 -13.07 34.15 22.20
CA VAL A 828 -13.09 34.46 20.79
C VAL A 828 -14.14 35.55 20.53
N ASP A 829 -13.67 36.76 20.24
CA ASP A 829 -14.51 37.92 19.96
C ASP A 829 -15.57 37.65 18.87
N ASP A 830 -15.28 36.80 17.88
CA ASP A 830 -16.20 36.49 16.77
C ASP A 830 -17.42 35.68 17.25
N ASN A 831 -17.23 34.73 18.16
CA ASN A 831 -18.31 33.96 18.77
C ASN A 831 -19.21 34.86 19.62
N ILE A 832 -18.60 35.80 20.36
CA ILE A 832 -19.33 36.81 21.12
C ILE A 832 -20.23 37.62 20.19
N ILE A 833 -19.70 38.08 19.05
CA ILE A 833 -20.43 38.91 18.10
C ILE A 833 -21.60 38.13 17.47
N VAL A 834 -21.39 36.86 17.10
CA VAL A 834 -22.44 36.00 16.50
C VAL A 834 -23.58 35.76 17.49
N ILE A 835 -23.28 35.42 18.75
CA ILE A 835 -24.29 35.22 19.79
C ILE A 835 -25.01 36.55 20.11
N GLN A 836 -24.28 37.66 20.12
CA GLN A 836 -24.85 38.98 20.30
C GLN A 836 -25.81 39.35 19.17
N SER A 837 -25.48 39.05 17.91
CA SER A 837 -26.36 39.30 16.76
C SER A 837 -27.58 38.36 16.74
N TYR A 838 -27.47 37.15 17.28
CA TYR A 838 -28.62 36.26 17.45
C TYR A 838 -29.65 36.80 18.45
N LEU A 839 -29.18 37.51 19.47
CA LEU A 839 -30.02 38.09 20.53
C LEU A 839 -30.46 39.53 20.26
N GLU A 840 -29.94 40.17 19.20
CA GLU A 840 -30.30 41.52 18.78
C GLU A 840 -31.78 41.56 18.34
N GLY A 841 -32.57 42.46 18.93
CA GLY A 841 -34.02 42.54 18.71
C GLY A 841 -34.87 41.59 19.55
N THR A 842 -34.25 40.79 20.43
CA THR A 842 -34.95 39.99 21.46
C THR A 842 -35.00 40.75 22.80
N PRO A 843 -35.89 40.38 23.75
CA PRO A 843 -35.93 41.03 25.06
C PRO A 843 -34.75 40.67 25.99
N HIS A 844 -33.82 39.80 25.55
CA HIS A 844 -32.69 39.31 26.37
C HIS A 844 -31.56 40.35 26.51
N HIS A 845 -30.91 40.37 27.67
CA HIS A 845 -29.77 41.24 27.95
C HIS A 845 -28.48 40.42 28.05
N LEU A 846 -27.54 40.62 27.13
CA LEU A 846 -26.27 39.90 27.08
C LEU A 846 -25.14 40.73 27.71
N GLU A 847 -24.40 40.14 28.65
CA GLU A 847 -23.13 40.64 29.14
C GLU A 847 -22.01 39.65 28.80
N THR A 848 -20.83 40.14 28.42
CA THR A 848 -19.76 39.29 27.87
C THR A 848 -18.52 39.26 28.77
N ALA A 849 -17.79 38.15 28.78
CA ALA A 849 -16.53 37.95 29.48
C ALA A 849 -15.52 37.25 28.56
N LYS A 850 -14.29 37.75 28.48
CA LYS A 850 -13.25 37.22 27.57
C LYS A 850 -12.43 36.05 28.12
N ASN A 851 -12.75 35.58 29.33
CA ASN A 851 -12.14 34.40 29.96
C ASN A 851 -12.93 33.99 31.21
N GLY A 852 -12.66 32.78 31.72
CA GLY A 852 -13.34 32.23 32.90
C GLY A 852 -13.15 33.06 34.16
N LYS A 853 -12.00 33.72 34.34
CA LYS A 853 -11.72 34.53 35.54
C LYS A 853 -12.63 35.76 35.58
N LEU A 854 -12.75 36.48 34.46
CA LEU A 854 -13.65 37.61 34.31
C LEU A 854 -15.11 37.17 34.43
N ALA A 855 -15.46 35.98 33.93
CA ALA A 855 -16.79 35.42 34.09
C ALA A 855 -17.15 35.22 35.56
N VAL A 856 -16.25 34.62 36.36
CA VAL A 856 -16.43 34.46 37.81
C VAL A 856 -16.51 35.81 38.53
N GLU A 857 -15.65 36.78 38.17
CA GLU A 857 -15.67 38.11 38.78
C GLU A 857 -16.96 38.89 38.47
N LYS A 858 -17.48 38.78 37.24
CA LYS A 858 -18.75 39.40 36.83
C LYS A 858 -19.93 38.72 37.49
N TYR A 859 -19.96 37.39 37.53
CA TYR A 859 -21.01 36.63 38.19
C TYR A 859 -21.11 36.97 39.69
N LYS A 860 -19.98 37.09 40.40
CA LYS A 860 -19.97 37.52 41.81
C LYS A 860 -20.49 38.94 42.05
N LYS A 861 -20.51 39.79 41.02
CA LYS A 861 -20.93 41.20 41.08
C LYS A 861 -22.34 41.43 40.52
N GLY A 862 -22.94 40.48 39.81
CA GLY A 862 -24.19 40.68 39.07
C GLY A 862 -25.15 39.49 39.17
N GLY A 863 -26.45 39.77 39.13
CA GLY A 863 -27.49 38.74 39.01
C GLY A 863 -27.71 38.36 37.54
N PHE A 864 -27.36 37.12 37.19
CA PHE A 864 -27.59 36.54 35.87
C PHE A 864 -28.59 35.38 35.98
N ASP A 865 -29.40 35.21 34.94
CA ASP A 865 -30.41 34.15 34.86
C ASP A 865 -29.86 32.90 34.16
N VAL A 866 -28.82 33.05 33.32
CA VAL A 866 -28.11 31.96 32.66
C VAL A 866 -26.68 32.37 32.31
N ILE A 867 -25.74 31.43 32.37
CA ILE A 867 -24.37 31.59 31.90
C ILE A 867 -24.14 30.68 30.68
N LEU A 868 -23.67 31.24 29.57
CA LEU A 868 -23.10 30.51 28.44
C LEU A 868 -21.58 30.49 28.62
N MET A 869 -20.99 29.33 28.87
CA MET A 869 -19.60 29.20 29.29
C MET A 869 -18.80 28.38 28.28
N ASP A 870 -17.90 29.03 27.54
CA ASP A 870 -16.92 28.31 26.73
C ASP A 870 -16.00 27.46 27.62
N ILE A 871 -15.79 26.21 27.23
CA ILE A 871 -14.96 25.31 28.02
C ILE A 871 -13.47 25.65 27.84
N GLN A 872 -13.06 26.05 26.65
CA GLN A 872 -11.65 26.29 26.35
C GLN A 872 -11.37 27.79 26.30
N MET A 873 -11.00 28.37 27.44
CA MET A 873 -10.63 29.79 27.54
C MET A 873 -9.25 29.96 28.21
N PRO A 874 -8.42 30.93 27.77
CA PRO A 874 -7.15 31.27 28.40
C PRO A 874 -7.35 31.88 29.78
N VAL A 875 -6.30 31.91 30.60
CA VAL A 875 -6.28 32.38 32.01
C VAL A 875 -7.05 31.48 32.98
N MET A 876 -8.28 31.09 32.64
CA MET A 876 -9.11 30.17 33.41
C MET A 876 -10.11 29.53 32.45
N ASP A 877 -10.05 28.20 32.35
CA ASP A 877 -10.95 27.40 31.53
C ASP A 877 -12.38 27.37 32.11
N GLY A 878 -13.34 26.94 31.28
CA GLY A 878 -14.76 26.92 31.64
C GLY A 878 -15.09 25.91 32.74
N HIS A 879 -14.33 24.82 32.88
CA HIS A 879 -14.56 23.83 33.94
C HIS A 879 -14.16 24.41 35.31
N GLU A 880 -12.97 25.00 35.42
CA GLU A 880 -12.48 25.65 36.62
C GLU A 880 -13.32 26.89 36.98
N ALA A 881 -13.77 27.66 35.99
CA ALA A 881 -14.70 28.77 36.20
C ALA A 881 -16.04 28.29 36.77
N THR A 882 -16.60 27.21 36.21
CA THR A 882 -17.84 26.58 36.69
C THR A 882 -17.69 26.07 38.12
N HIS A 883 -16.59 25.37 38.44
CA HIS A 883 -16.30 24.92 39.80
C HIS A 883 -16.22 26.08 40.81
N ARG A 884 -15.58 27.20 40.43
CA ARG A 884 -15.46 28.38 41.28
C ARG A 884 -16.79 29.11 41.48
N ILE A 885 -17.62 29.17 40.44
CA ILE A 885 -18.98 29.71 40.53
C ILE A 885 -19.81 28.84 41.47
N ARG A 886 -19.85 27.51 41.25
CA ARG A 886 -20.59 26.55 42.08
C ARG A 886 -20.14 26.54 43.54
N ARG A 887 -18.84 26.65 43.79
CA ARG A 887 -18.31 26.76 45.15
C ARG A 887 -18.72 28.06 45.81
N TRP A 888 -18.64 29.18 45.10
CA TRP A 888 -19.07 30.47 45.64
C TRP A 888 -20.58 30.53 45.91
N GLU A 889 -21.40 29.92 45.04
CA GLU A 889 -22.85 29.81 45.25
C GLU A 889 -23.16 29.05 46.55
N ARG A 890 -22.48 27.92 46.78
CA ARG A 890 -22.59 27.15 48.04
C ARG A 890 -22.11 27.94 49.25
N ASP A 891 -20.94 28.56 49.16
CA ASP A 891 -20.34 29.32 50.27
C ASP A 891 -21.16 30.59 50.61
N SER A 892 -21.86 31.15 49.63
CA SER A 892 -22.67 32.37 49.78
C SER A 892 -24.16 32.09 49.99
N GLY A 893 -24.58 30.82 49.97
CA GLY A 893 -25.97 30.41 50.18
C GLY A 893 -26.96 30.90 49.11
N VAL A 894 -26.49 31.15 47.89
CA VAL A 894 -27.32 31.65 46.78
C VAL A 894 -27.75 30.49 45.86
N THR A 895 -28.94 30.61 45.26
CA THR A 895 -29.47 29.58 44.36
C THR A 895 -28.58 29.42 43.13
N PRO A 896 -28.22 28.19 42.74
CA PRO A 896 -27.36 27.95 41.58
C PRO A 896 -27.96 28.48 40.28
N VAL A 897 -27.20 29.30 39.54
CA VAL A 897 -27.62 29.74 38.19
C VAL A 897 -27.41 28.61 37.17
N PRO A 898 -28.27 28.45 36.15
CA PRO A 898 -28.01 27.59 35.02
C PRO A 898 -26.72 27.98 34.28
N ILE A 899 -25.80 27.01 34.08
CA ILE A 899 -24.57 27.16 33.30
C ILE A 899 -24.62 26.19 32.11
N LEU A 900 -24.60 26.71 30.89
CA LEU A 900 -24.55 25.95 29.64
C LEU A 900 -23.14 25.98 29.08
N ALA A 901 -22.50 24.82 28.97
CA ALA A 901 -21.17 24.71 28.38
C ALA A 901 -21.22 24.90 26.86
N LEU A 902 -20.32 25.71 26.29
CA LEU A 902 -20.12 25.79 24.84
C LEU A 902 -18.92 24.90 24.50
N THR A 903 -19.15 23.79 23.78
CA THR A 903 -18.13 22.77 23.50
C THR A 903 -17.79 22.69 22.02
N ALA A 904 -16.54 22.36 21.70
CA ALA A 904 -16.09 22.25 20.31
C ALA A 904 -16.49 20.93 19.64
N HIS A 905 -16.73 19.85 20.39
CA HIS A 905 -17.08 18.52 19.87
C HIS A 905 -18.24 17.89 20.68
N ALA A 906 -18.95 16.96 20.06
CA ALA A 906 -20.08 16.23 20.66
C ALA A 906 -19.64 14.86 21.21
N LEU A 907 -18.45 14.72 21.81
CA LEU A 907 -17.95 13.45 22.35
C LEU A 907 -18.56 13.16 23.73
N ALA A 908 -18.95 11.91 23.99
CA ALA A 908 -19.58 11.50 25.25
C ALA A 908 -18.73 11.83 26.50
N ASP A 909 -17.40 11.77 26.36
CA ASP A 909 -16.44 12.07 27.43
C ASP A 909 -16.35 13.56 27.82
N GLU A 910 -16.65 14.49 26.89
CA GLU A 910 -16.63 15.93 27.18
C GLU A 910 -17.92 16.37 27.90
N ALA A 911 -19.06 15.75 27.57
CA ALA A 911 -20.33 16.00 28.23
C ALA A 911 -20.32 15.55 29.70
N GLU A 912 -19.63 14.44 30.01
CA GLU A 912 -19.46 13.95 31.40
C GLU A 912 -18.62 14.93 32.23
N LYS A 913 -17.48 15.40 31.70
CA LYS A 913 -16.61 16.38 32.36
C LYS A 913 -17.30 17.72 32.63
N CYS A 914 -18.15 18.17 31.71
CA CYS A 914 -18.97 19.36 31.91
C CYS A 914 -19.98 19.17 33.06
N ARG A 915 -20.56 17.97 33.18
CA ARG A 915 -21.50 17.63 34.25
C ARG A 915 -20.82 17.55 35.61
N GLU A 916 -19.66 16.90 35.69
CA GLU A 916 -18.82 16.85 36.90
C GLU A 916 -18.37 18.24 37.35
N ALA A 917 -18.09 19.14 36.40
CA ALA A 917 -17.77 20.54 36.67
C ALA A 917 -18.94 21.33 37.31
N GLY A 918 -20.18 20.86 37.11
CA GLY A 918 -21.41 21.47 37.61
C GLY A 918 -22.21 22.26 36.58
N CYS A 919 -21.98 22.05 35.27
CA CYS A 919 -22.81 22.61 34.21
C CYS A 919 -24.18 21.92 34.15
N ASN A 920 -25.21 22.66 33.74
CA ASN A 920 -26.60 22.18 33.63
C ASN A 920 -26.94 21.66 32.22
N GLY A 921 -26.11 21.96 31.23
CA GLY A 921 -26.29 21.54 29.85
C GLY A 921 -25.10 21.95 28.98
N HIS A 922 -25.15 21.63 27.69
CA HIS A 922 -24.14 22.05 26.72
C HIS A 922 -24.77 22.44 25.38
N ILE A 923 -24.07 23.26 24.61
CA ILE A 923 -24.39 23.63 23.21
C ILE A 923 -23.11 23.41 22.41
N THR A 924 -23.20 22.64 21.33
CA THR A 924 -22.06 22.35 20.44
C THR A 924 -21.79 23.51 19.49
N LYS A 925 -20.51 23.85 19.31
CA LYS A 925 -20.05 24.81 18.30
C LYS A 925 -19.94 24.11 16.93
N PRO A 926 -20.35 24.73 15.81
CA PRO A 926 -20.85 26.10 15.69
C PRO A 926 -22.30 26.25 16.20
N ILE A 927 -22.53 27.30 16.99
CA ILE A 927 -23.82 27.55 17.66
C ILE A 927 -24.83 28.04 16.62
N ARG A 928 -25.95 27.32 16.45
CA ARG A 928 -27.02 27.71 15.52
C ARG A 928 -28.05 28.62 16.19
N LYS A 929 -28.52 29.65 15.49
CA LYS A 929 -29.48 30.65 16.02
C LYS A 929 -30.74 30.01 16.62
N HIS A 930 -31.36 29.07 15.90
CA HIS A 930 -32.59 28.40 16.35
C HIS A 930 -32.34 27.56 17.61
N GLN A 931 -31.24 26.81 17.67
CA GLN A 931 -30.85 25.99 18.81
C GLN A 931 -30.60 26.84 20.07
N LEU A 932 -29.92 27.98 19.94
CA LEU A 932 -29.70 28.93 21.03
C LEU A 932 -31.01 29.54 21.54
N LEU A 933 -31.85 30.06 20.64
CA LEU A 933 -33.13 30.69 21.02
C LEU A 933 -34.10 29.70 21.66
N ASP A 934 -34.16 28.46 21.15
CA ASP A 934 -35.00 27.41 21.73
C ASP A 934 -34.51 26.97 23.11
N THR A 935 -33.19 26.95 23.33
CA THR A 935 -32.61 26.60 24.64
C THR A 935 -32.89 27.70 25.67
N LEU A 936 -32.76 28.98 25.27
CA LEU A 936 -33.10 30.12 26.12
C LEU A 936 -34.61 30.24 26.37
N ALA A 937 -35.45 29.97 25.38
CA ALA A 937 -36.90 29.94 25.52
C ALA A 937 -37.37 28.84 26.46
N ARG A 938 -36.72 27.66 26.44
CA ARG A 938 -36.96 26.56 27.39
C ARG A 938 -36.57 26.92 28.82
N LEU A 939 -35.52 27.72 29.01
CA LEU A 939 -35.13 28.22 30.34
C LEU A 939 -36.07 29.32 30.86
N GLY A 940 -36.71 30.08 29.97
CA GLY A 940 -37.65 31.15 30.32
C GLY A 940 -39.14 30.75 30.40
N SER A 941 -39.54 29.57 29.91
CA SER A 941 -40.96 29.18 29.74
C SER A 941 -41.23 27.76 30.25
N ARG A 942 -42.13 27.60 31.23
CA ARG A 942 -42.75 26.36 31.79
C ARG A 942 -42.05 25.78 33.05
N VAL A 943 -42.66 25.45 34.21
CA VAL A 943 -44.06 25.13 34.65
C VAL A 943 -45.09 25.06 33.51
N LEU A 944 -45.25 23.85 32.94
CA LEU A 944 -46.32 23.31 32.06
C LEU A 944 -45.75 22.54 30.85
N ASN A 945 -45.59 21.23 31.00
CA ASN A 945 -45.65 20.15 29.99
C ASN A 945 -44.96 20.29 28.60
N ALA A 946 -43.93 19.46 28.45
CA ALA A 946 -43.61 18.51 27.36
C ALA A 946 -43.19 18.98 25.93
N SER A 947 -42.06 18.38 25.51
CA SER A 947 -41.64 17.90 24.16
C SER A 947 -40.97 18.86 23.13
N PRO A 948 -40.20 18.35 22.12
CA PRO A 948 -38.73 18.53 21.94
C PRO A 948 -38.27 19.02 20.52
N LEU A 949 -36.99 19.35 20.25
CA LEU A 949 -35.97 18.62 19.41
C LEU A 949 -34.88 19.64 18.91
N PRO A 950 -33.86 19.30 18.07
CA PRO A 950 -32.96 18.13 17.98
C PRO A 950 -31.46 18.51 17.88
N GLU A 951 -30.53 17.56 18.10
CA GLU A 951 -29.20 17.37 17.45
C GLU A 951 -28.35 16.43 18.32
N ALA A 952 -27.37 15.65 17.84
CA ALA A 952 -27.06 14.97 16.57
C ALA A 952 -25.86 14.09 16.95
N GLU A 953 -25.92 12.80 16.61
CA GLU A 953 -24.84 11.85 16.89
C GLU A 953 -23.70 11.93 15.88
N GLN A 954 -22.54 11.59 16.41
CA GLN A 954 -21.19 11.55 15.87
C GLN A 954 -21.05 10.73 14.57
N LYS A 955 -20.22 11.22 13.64
CA LYS A 955 -19.66 10.44 12.53
C LYS A 955 -18.14 10.36 12.63
N GLN A 956 -17.63 9.14 12.50
CA GLN A 956 -16.23 8.83 12.19
C GLN A 956 -15.81 9.49 10.88
N VAL A 957 -14.61 10.08 10.89
CA VAL A 957 -14.00 10.74 9.74
C VAL A 957 -13.13 9.74 8.97
N SER A 958 -13.50 9.49 7.72
CA SER A 958 -12.63 8.92 6.69
C SER A 958 -11.85 10.07 5.98
N PRO A 959 -10.70 9.82 5.34
CA PRO A 959 -9.83 10.87 4.81
C PRO A 959 -10.48 11.57 3.61
N LEU A 960 -10.70 12.88 3.71
CA LEU A 960 -11.20 13.72 2.62
C LEU A 960 -10.04 14.22 1.74
N GLU A 961 -10.26 14.17 0.42
CA GLU A 961 -9.38 14.65 -0.64
C GLU A 961 -9.04 16.16 -0.52
N PRO A 962 -7.96 16.65 -1.16
CA PRO A 962 -7.55 18.05 -1.04
C PRO A 962 -8.43 18.96 -1.89
N THR A 963 -9.27 19.77 -1.25
CA THR A 963 -9.97 20.90 -1.89
C THR A 963 -9.00 22.07 -2.13
N ASP A 964 -9.03 22.61 -3.35
CA ASP A 964 -8.14 23.68 -3.82
C ASP A 964 -8.79 25.08 -3.71
N GLN A 965 -9.78 25.25 -2.83
CA GLN A 965 -10.42 26.54 -2.55
C GLN A 965 -9.96 27.06 -1.18
N ALA A 966 -9.61 28.35 -1.11
CA ALA A 966 -9.09 28.97 0.11
C ALA A 966 -10.17 29.14 1.19
N ILE A 967 -11.42 29.30 0.76
CA ILE A 967 -12.63 29.43 1.56
C ILE A 967 -13.66 28.46 0.96
N ASP A 968 -14.25 27.63 1.81
CA ASP A 968 -15.34 26.72 1.45
C ASP A 968 -16.61 27.54 1.10
N PRO A 969 -17.12 27.46 -0.15
CA PRO A 969 -18.28 28.23 -0.59
C PRO A 969 -19.58 27.87 0.13
N GLU A 970 -19.76 26.61 0.56
CA GLU A 970 -20.96 26.20 1.29
C GLU A 970 -20.94 26.82 2.68
N LYS A 971 -19.80 26.75 3.39
CA LYS A 971 -19.63 27.40 4.70
C LYS A 971 -19.71 28.91 4.60
N TRP A 972 -19.18 29.51 3.54
CA TRP A 972 -19.30 30.94 3.28
C TRP A 972 -20.76 31.37 3.07
N HIS A 973 -21.53 30.62 2.27
CA HIS A 973 -22.95 30.91 2.07
C HIS A 973 -23.81 30.66 3.32
N LEU A 974 -23.48 29.65 4.13
CA LEU A 974 -24.07 29.44 5.45
C LEU A 974 -23.78 30.64 6.37
N LEU A 975 -22.53 31.12 6.39
CA LEU A 975 -22.10 32.28 7.15
C LEU A 975 -22.83 33.57 6.70
N GLN A 976 -23.00 33.77 5.39
CA GLN A 976 -23.81 34.86 4.81
C GLN A 976 -25.29 34.73 5.17
N GLY A 977 -25.86 33.52 5.14
CA GLY A 977 -27.24 33.27 5.56
C GLY A 977 -27.48 33.56 7.05
N ASP A 978 -26.50 33.26 7.90
CA ASP A 978 -26.62 33.41 9.35
C ASP A 978 -26.32 34.84 9.86
N LEU A 979 -25.41 35.56 9.20
CA LEU A 979 -24.96 36.89 9.64
C LEU A 979 -25.45 38.05 8.76
N GLY A 980 -25.97 37.78 7.56
CA GLY A 980 -26.42 38.77 6.58
C GLY A 980 -25.39 39.90 6.40
N ALA A 981 -25.87 41.15 6.43
CA ALA A 981 -25.09 42.39 6.28
C ALA A 981 -23.87 42.57 7.24
N SER A 982 -23.71 41.69 8.23
CA SER A 982 -22.62 41.74 9.21
C SER A 982 -21.41 40.87 8.83
N VAL A 983 -21.51 39.99 7.82
CA VAL A 983 -20.38 39.15 7.36
C VAL A 983 -19.18 40.00 6.97
N GLY A 984 -19.42 41.08 6.23
CA GLY A 984 -18.35 41.99 5.82
C GLY A 984 -17.57 42.61 7.00
N ARG A 985 -18.18 42.71 8.19
CA ARG A 985 -17.50 43.21 9.41
C ARG A 985 -16.61 42.15 10.06
N VAL A 986 -17.09 40.90 10.13
CA VAL A 986 -16.33 39.76 10.68
C VAL A 986 -15.08 39.51 9.84
N VAL A 987 -15.24 39.53 8.52
CA VAL A 987 -14.16 39.28 7.57
C VAL A 987 -13.10 40.40 7.63
N ARG A 988 -13.51 41.66 7.69
CA ARG A 988 -12.58 42.79 7.87
C ARG A 988 -11.79 42.68 9.17
N LYS A 989 -12.44 42.33 10.27
CA LYS A 989 -11.77 42.19 11.57
C LYS A 989 -10.77 41.03 11.60
N PHE A 990 -11.10 39.89 10.97
CA PHE A 990 -10.16 38.78 10.80
C PHE A 990 -8.94 39.21 9.97
N LEU A 991 -9.17 39.92 8.85
CA LEU A 991 -8.10 40.44 7.99
C LEU A 991 -7.23 41.50 8.69
N GLU A 992 -7.80 42.32 9.59
CA GLU A 992 -7.05 43.28 10.41
C GLU A 992 -6.12 42.59 11.42
N CYS A 993 -6.55 41.46 12.00
CA CYS A 993 -5.79 40.75 13.04
C CYS A 993 -4.76 39.75 12.48
N LEU A 994 -4.96 39.28 11.26
CA LEU A 994 -4.15 38.21 10.65
C LEU A 994 -2.66 38.57 10.51
N PRO A 995 -2.24 39.79 10.10
CA PRO A 995 -0.83 40.15 9.96
C PRO A 995 -0.05 40.12 11.30
N GLU A 996 -0.66 40.62 12.38
CA GLU A 996 -0.04 40.62 13.70
C GLU A 996 0.12 39.18 14.21
N ARG A 997 -0.93 38.36 14.11
CA ARG A 997 -0.90 36.95 14.53
C ARG A 997 0.06 36.11 13.69
N ARG A 998 0.14 36.35 12.38
CA ARG A 998 1.14 35.74 11.50
C ARG A 998 2.56 36.03 11.98
N THR A 999 2.83 37.29 12.32
CA THR A 999 4.14 37.70 12.85
C THR A 999 4.44 37.02 14.19
N CYS A 1000 3.46 36.92 15.08
CA CYS A 1000 3.60 36.21 16.35
C CYS A 1000 3.90 34.70 16.17
N VAL A 1001 3.24 34.01 15.23
CA VAL A 1001 3.53 32.60 14.91
C VAL A 1001 4.95 32.45 14.39
N CYS A 1002 5.36 33.27 13.42
CA CYS A 1002 6.72 33.23 12.87
C CYS A 1002 7.80 33.50 13.94
N ASN A 1003 7.59 34.51 14.79
CA ASN A 1003 8.53 34.83 15.87
C ASN A 1003 8.59 33.75 16.95
N ALA A 1004 7.44 33.17 17.32
CA ALA A 1004 7.39 32.08 18.30
C ALA A 1004 8.09 30.82 17.77
N MET A 1005 8.00 30.53 16.48
CA MET A 1005 8.76 29.46 15.83
C MET A 1005 10.28 29.73 15.85
N GLU A 1006 10.71 30.96 15.57
CA GLU A 1006 12.14 31.34 15.58
C GLU A 1006 12.76 31.33 16.97
N GLN A 1007 11.99 31.74 17.98
CA GLN A 1007 12.44 31.84 19.38
C GLN A 1007 12.27 30.52 20.14
N GLY A 1008 11.64 29.51 19.54
CA GLY A 1008 11.33 28.23 20.19
C GLY A 1008 10.31 28.35 21.32
N ASP A 1009 9.44 29.37 21.30
CA ASP A 1009 8.40 29.58 22.31
C ASP A 1009 7.16 28.73 21.99
N ALA A 1010 7.20 27.48 22.46
CA ALA A 1010 6.13 26.50 22.27
C ALA A 1010 4.78 26.99 22.80
N LYS A 1011 4.76 27.73 23.92
CA LYS A 1011 3.51 28.16 24.54
C LYS A 1011 2.84 29.28 23.75
N SER A 1012 3.63 30.26 23.29
CA SER A 1012 3.10 31.34 22.46
C SER A 1012 2.70 30.85 21.06
N LEU A 1013 3.39 29.82 20.54
CA LEU A 1013 3.05 29.15 19.28
C LEU A 1013 1.72 28.40 19.38
N GLU A 1014 1.54 27.61 20.45
CA GLU A 1014 0.28 26.92 20.76
C GLU A 1014 -0.89 27.91 20.84
N ASP A 1015 -0.76 28.95 21.67
CA ASP A 1015 -1.85 29.89 21.93
C ASP A 1015 -2.25 30.71 20.69
N THR A 1016 -1.28 31.09 19.85
CA THR A 1016 -1.54 31.88 18.63
C THR A 1016 -2.15 31.03 17.53
N CYS A 1017 -1.67 29.80 17.33
CA CYS A 1017 -2.23 28.87 16.35
C CYS A 1017 -3.63 28.39 16.73
N HIS A 1018 -3.91 28.18 18.02
CA HIS A 1018 -5.25 27.84 18.50
C HIS A 1018 -6.29 28.93 18.14
N LYS A 1019 -5.95 30.21 18.34
CA LYS A 1019 -6.82 31.35 17.99
C LYS A 1019 -7.06 31.50 16.49
N LEU A 1020 -6.02 31.27 15.67
CA LEU A 1020 -6.13 31.34 14.21
C LEU A 1020 -6.97 30.19 13.66
N LYS A 1021 -6.82 28.99 14.22
CA LYS A 1021 -7.58 27.79 13.85
C LYS A 1021 -9.09 28.00 13.97
N GLY A 1022 -9.56 28.59 15.07
CA GLY A 1022 -10.97 28.87 15.33
C GLY A 1022 -11.57 29.87 14.33
N GLY A 1023 -10.95 31.04 14.18
CA GLY A 1023 -11.41 32.06 13.22
C GLY A 1023 -11.38 31.57 11.77
N ALA A 1024 -10.37 30.78 11.41
CA ALA A 1024 -10.27 30.15 10.10
C ALA A 1024 -11.42 29.18 9.83
N ALA A 1025 -11.76 28.31 10.79
CA ALA A 1025 -12.84 27.34 10.64
C ALA A 1025 -14.22 28.03 10.47
N THR A 1026 -14.48 29.10 11.23
CA THR A 1026 -15.71 29.89 11.13
C THR A 1026 -15.88 30.54 9.75
N LEU A 1027 -14.78 30.99 9.15
CA LEU A 1027 -14.79 31.59 7.82
C LEU A 1027 -14.79 30.57 6.67
N GLY A 1028 -14.82 29.26 6.96
CA GLY A 1028 -14.72 28.21 5.95
C GLY A 1028 -13.30 27.98 5.41
N ALA A 1029 -12.27 28.51 6.06
CA ALA A 1029 -10.86 28.37 5.68
C ALA A 1029 -10.23 27.06 6.23
N ASP A 1030 -10.80 25.92 5.85
CA ASP A 1030 -10.50 24.61 6.46
C ASP A 1030 -9.04 24.16 6.30
N ARG A 1031 -8.41 24.50 5.17
CA ARG A 1031 -7.00 24.15 4.93
C ARG A 1031 -6.07 24.91 5.88
N PHE A 1032 -6.33 26.19 6.11
CA PHE A 1032 -5.57 27.00 7.05
C PHE A 1032 -5.85 26.63 8.50
N SER A 1033 -7.10 26.28 8.84
CA SER A 1033 -7.44 25.75 10.15
C SER A 1033 -6.66 24.47 10.46
N ARG A 1034 -6.51 23.56 9.49
CA ARG A 1034 -5.69 22.34 9.61
C ARG A 1034 -4.20 22.63 9.80
N ILE A 1035 -3.63 23.56 9.02
CA ILE A 1035 -2.22 23.95 9.16
C ILE A 1035 -1.97 24.52 10.58
N CYS A 1036 -2.89 25.35 11.09
CA CYS A 1036 -2.80 25.85 12.46
C CYS A 1036 -2.90 24.71 13.50
N ALA A 1037 -3.74 23.70 13.26
CA ALA A 1037 -3.88 22.55 14.16
C ALA A 1037 -2.63 21.67 14.22
N GLU A 1038 -1.94 21.46 13.10
CA GLU A 1038 -0.69 20.68 13.07
C GLU A 1038 0.47 21.43 13.74
N ILE A 1039 0.55 22.75 13.55
CA ILE A 1039 1.54 23.59 14.27
C ILE A 1039 1.25 23.58 15.78
N GLU A 1040 -0.02 23.71 16.19
CA GLU A 1040 -0.45 23.62 17.58
C GLU A 1040 -0.07 22.26 18.21
N LYS A 1041 -0.25 21.16 17.46
CA LYS A 1041 0.10 19.81 17.90
C LYS A 1041 1.61 19.63 18.06
N GLY A 1042 2.41 20.12 17.12
CA GLY A 1042 3.88 20.13 17.23
C GLY A 1042 4.36 20.92 18.45
N ALA A 1043 3.76 22.07 18.71
CA ALA A 1043 4.04 22.89 19.89
C ALA A 1043 3.68 22.18 21.21
N LYS A 1044 2.52 21.53 21.29
CA LYS A 1044 2.10 20.73 22.47
C LYS A 1044 2.98 19.51 22.72
N GLY A 1045 3.48 18.89 21.65
CA GLY A 1045 4.35 17.71 21.71
C GLY A 1045 5.82 18.01 22.00
N GLY A 1046 6.23 19.29 22.02
CA GLY A 1046 7.63 19.69 22.18
C GLY A 1046 8.49 19.50 20.92
N ASP A 1047 7.89 19.12 19.79
CA ASP A 1047 8.58 18.96 18.50
C ASP A 1047 8.46 20.23 17.67
N LEU A 1048 9.26 21.23 18.06
CA LEU A 1048 9.32 22.54 17.39
C LEU A 1048 9.97 22.46 16.00
N VAL A 1049 10.68 21.37 15.69
CA VAL A 1049 11.30 21.15 14.38
C VAL A 1049 10.22 20.79 13.36
N ALA A 1050 9.27 19.91 13.73
CA ALA A 1050 8.11 19.61 12.90
C ALA A 1050 7.19 20.82 12.70
N ALA A 1051 6.98 21.63 13.76
CA ALA A 1051 6.21 22.87 13.64
C ALA A 1051 6.91 23.90 12.75
N GLY A 1052 8.24 24.03 12.84
CA GLY A 1052 9.04 24.92 12.01
C GLY A 1052 9.03 24.56 10.52
N ALA A 1053 8.91 23.26 10.20
CA ALA A 1053 8.80 22.79 8.81
C ALA A 1053 7.52 23.27 8.10
N LEU A 1054 6.49 23.66 8.86
CA LEU A 1054 5.21 24.15 8.32
C LEU A 1054 5.17 25.68 8.19
N ARG A 1055 6.25 26.40 8.55
CA ARG A 1055 6.30 27.87 8.51
C ARG A 1055 5.95 28.44 7.14
N ASP A 1056 6.61 27.98 6.09
CA ASP A 1056 6.41 28.50 4.73
C ASP A 1056 5.01 28.18 4.19
N VAL A 1057 4.46 27.04 4.58
CA VAL A 1057 3.11 26.60 4.22
C VAL A 1057 2.05 27.46 4.93
N PHE A 1058 2.26 27.75 6.22
CA PHE A 1058 1.42 28.66 6.99
C PHE A 1058 1.45 30.09 6.43
N ASP A 1059 2.64 30.56 6.02
CA ASP A 1059 2.84 31.89 5.48
C ASP A 1059 2.16 32.08 4.11
N ALA A 1060 2.30 31.09 3.23
CA ALA A 1060 1.64 31.06 1.93
C ALA A 1060 0.11 31.01 2.07
N GLU A 1061 -0.40 30.25 3.04
CA GLU A 1061 -1.84 30.12 3.24
C GLU A 1061 -2.47 31.36 3.87
N CYS A 1062 -1.75 32.08 4.76
CA CYS A 1062 -2.17 33.40 5.22
C CYS A 1062 -2.43 34.35 4.04
N GLN A 1063 -1.53 34.35 3.04
CA GLN A 1063 -1.66 35.20 1.86
C GLN A 1063 -2.83 34.76 0.97
N ARG A 1064 -3.01 33.45 0.78
CA ARG A 1064 -4.10 32.88 -0.02
C ARG A 1064 -5.47 33.26 0.54
N ILE A 1065 -5.66 33.16 1.85
CA ILE A 1065 -6.92 33.54 2.52
C ILE A 1065 -7.13 35.04 2.52
N THR A 1066 -6.06 35.81 2.71
CA THR A 1066 -6.13 37.28 2.63
C THR A 1066 -6.67 37.72 1.27
N LEU A 1067 -6.19 37.12 0.18
CA LEU A 1067 -6.67 37.42 -1.17
C LEU A 1067 -8.12 37.00 -1.38
N ALA A 1068 -8.48 35.78 -0.96
CA ALA A 1068 -9.83 35.25 -1.12
C ALA A 1068 -10.88 36.07 -0.35
N LEU A 1069 -10.59 36.41 0.91
CA LEU A 1069 -11.51 37.21 1.73
C LEU A 1069 -11.62 38.67 1.27
N ASN A 1070 -10.53 39.26 0.73
CA ASN A 1070 -10.59 40.61 0.15
C ASN A 1070 -11.39 40.64 -1.16
N ASP A 1071 -11.29 39.60 -2.00
CA ASP A 1071 -12.10 39.47 -3.21
C ASP A 1071 -13.59 39.32 -2.86
N LEU A 1072 -13.90 38.54 -1.82
CA LEU A 1072 -15.27 38.41 -1.30
C LEU A 1072 -15.82 39.73 -0.74
N LEU A 1073 -15.00 40.56 -0.08
CA LEU A 1073 -15.39 41.90 0.38
C LEU A 1073 -15.58 42.91 -0.76
N ALA A 1074 -14.78 42.81 -1.83
CA ALA A 1074 -14.81 43.74 -2.96
C ALA A 1074 -16.04 43.56 -3.86
N ARG A 1075 -16.63 42.35 -3.87
CA ARG A 1075 -17.82 42.02 -4.66
C ARG A 1075 -19.14 42.62 -4.13
N GLY A 1076 -19.10 43.35 -3.00
CA GLY A 1076 -20.24 44.14 -2.52
C GLY A 1076 -21.42 43.31 -1.99
N ASP A 1077 -21.17 42.07 -1.60
CA ASP A 1077 -22.18 41.17 -1.02
C ASP A 1077 -22.36 41.55 0.48
N PRO A 1078 -23.54 42.04 0.92
CA PRO A 1078 -23.81 42.32 2.32
C PRO A 1078 -23.57 41.10 3.22
#